data_AF-A0A348D8C1-F1
#
_entry.id   AF-A0A348D8C1-F1
#
_cell.length_a   1.000
_cell.length_b   1.000
_cell.length_c   1.000
_cell.angle_alpha   90.00
_cell.angle_beta   90.00
_cell.angle_gamma   90.00
#
_symmetry.space_group_name_H-M   'P 1'
#
loop_
_entity.id
_entity.type
_entity.pdbx_description
1 polymer ?
#
loop_
_entity_poly.entity_id
_entity_poly.type
_entity_poly.pdbx_seq_one_letter_code
_entity_poly.pdbx_strand_id
1 'polypeptide(L)'
;MSYALNIVGNPSYLSAPNSTVYNFGTGDFTLQCWVKTRASGTVISRKATEGGAGNGGFLLVIKPGGLIKLATDNGFGFYEINTVATHISDGNWHFLTGVRQNSQLSVYVDGTLVSSSPKNNITPPVNVNNALPLYIGATAQRQEQYNQFNGELDEVRVWNIALSAAQISTQMNQPLTGTEPGLVTYYTFAGQNATDQSPSHNNASPVGAVAYSAPGVFSGEDMPFIDRVEQAVKGYFNQLSGPSYIRIMDTPHIWGMDFGRDIMTQARNRQRDFSRAIDEIIQKTKFRCDVSSLNSPDPDWQRVIFGAIDTCLTQRMGRTQPTQFRFFFGQTPTTPVGEPANYTEFKAGLIRLIQERGKEWEVMPEIWMGRFYRLGAGIISAIQAKVFGSAVIGVDDTKMTWNHTKIISMDGTSALVGGHNLNMDLFRSYPPVHDVSVVVHGKPAQGSQLFLNQMWVCGKDLITKETLNVSNLSWQNKDSDPTLPRDPFVQPDVAAYLEGQQKAIIALHKGGVQPDGGEQGVNHEEYAPASLDIRDQDLKTLLDLKLPVFPLRVIYTKYAGFEEYKLATRNLVLGKYWNGPDPATSFQKAAEIMKEQLIKHAKKTIRMSQMDLVSAWKKNWSDHKVCQWLLEALLNNTALQVQIVVSPLDAGAGAAGDQYSFGSGASRTFELMEYYMTHDVATDAPISDPGGIRANALKRLHIAPLYYTDKVPANKTQEGVTYKWPDLSPEGYTATLKQPPLSVEPPVKGVIGSAAWAVINASGYIYSKVPSAPGNHAKIMIIDDEVYVVGSDNLYPGFLSEIDYLVEGKDAVSQMINSYWNPLWQYSGPHSISGSSDICSNYLTLMEPLGVNGTLISSNRQYFAIMQADGNLCVYQGTPHNQGKYVWGSQKTGPGGQFFTVVQADGNLCTYFGTMGNQGKYLWGTQRLADGGKFFLIMQDDGNLCVYKGTGPQDQGAFVWGSKN
;
A
#
# COMPACT_ATOMS: atom_id res chain seq x y z
N MET A 1 14.04 -23.17 -7.02
CA MET A 1 15.20 -22.26 -7.05
C MET A 1 15.53 -21.99 -8.52
N SER A 2 15.74 -20.74 -8.90
CA SER A 2 16.24 -20.38 -10.23
C SER A 2 17.78 -20.50 -10.22
N TYR A 3 18.36 -20.90 -11.35
CA TYR A 3 19.79 -21.00 -11.55
C TYR A 3 20.17 -20.28 -12.83
N ALA A 4 21.37 -19.72 -12.88
CA ALA A 4 22.00 -19.18 -14.07
C ALA A 4 23.14 -20.09 -14.55
N LEU A 5 23.44 -20.05 -15.84
CA LEU A 5 24.63 -20.66 -16.43
C LEU A 5 25.86 -19.85 -16.07
N ASN A 6 26.79 -20.42 -15.32
CA ASN A 6 28.07 -19.80 -14.99
C ASN A 6 29.17 -20.35 -15.90
N ILE A 7 29.76 -19.46 -16.71
CA ILE A 7 30.81 -19.77 -17.67
C ILE A 7 32.13 -19.22 -17.15
N VAL A 8 33.05 -20.13 -16.79
CA VAL A 8 34.41 -19.79 -16.35
C VAL A 8 35.42 -20.66 -17.10
N GLY A 9 36.49 -20.02 -17.59
CA GLY A 9 37.58 -20.70 -18.31
C GLY A 9 37.45 -20.67 -19.83
N ASN A 10 38.47 -21.21 -20.51
CA ASN A 10 38.53 -21.28 -21.97
C ASN A 10 39.12 -22.65 -22.39
N PRO A 11 38.36 -23.55 -23.05
CA PRO A 11 36.97 -23.37 -23.48
C PRO A 11 35.96 -23.66 -22.36
N SER A 12 34.89 -22.87 -22.26
CA SER A 12 33.69 -23.19 -21.47
C SER A 12 32.45 -22.61 -22.14
N TYR A 13 31.49 -23.42 -22.61
CA TYR A 13 30.31 -22.92 -23.31
C TYR A 13 29.22 -23.99 -23.44
N LEU A 14 28.04 -23.62 -23.94
CA LEU A 14 27.02 -24.57 -24.39
C LEU A 14 26.99 -24.65 -25.92
N SER A 15 26.79 -25.86 -26.45
CA SER A 15 26.63 -26.14 -27.86
C SER A 15 25.30 -26.86 -28.11
N ALA A 16 24.39 -26.23 -28.85
CA ALA A 16 23.20 -26.90 -29.36
C ALA A 16 23.50 -27.45 -30.77
N PRO A 17 23.04 -28.67 -31.12
CA PRO A 17 23.36 -29.27 -32.40
C PRO A 17 22.81 -28.42 -33.56
N ASN A 18 23.39 -28.61 -34.75
CA ASN A 18 22.94 -27.94 -35.96
C ASN A 18 21.45 -28.22 -36.20
N SER A 19 20.68 -27.16 -36.44
CA SER A 19 19.26 -27.24 -36.72
C SER A 19 18.84 -26.19 -37.75
N THR A 20 17.89 -26.56 -38.62
CA THR A 20 17.35 -25.66 -39.64
C THR A 20 16.51 -24.52 -39.05
N VAL A 21 16.11 -24.61 -37.78
CA VAL A 21 15.37 -23.53 -37.08
C VAL A 21 16.17 -22.23 -36.96
N TYR A 22 17.50 -22.29 -37.10
CA TYR A 22 18.40 -21.15 -37.09
C TYR A 22 18.77 -20.63 -38.50
N ASN A 23 18.24 -21.24 -39.56
CA ASN A 23 18.49 -20.85 -40.94
C ASN A 23 17.55 -19.71 -41.36
N PHE A 24 17.74 -18.54 -40.75
CA PHE A 24 16.91 -17.35 -40.97
C PHE A 24 17.05 -16.73 -42.36
N GLY A 25 18.04 -17.15 -43.16
CA GLY A 25 18.33 -16.59 -44.47
C GLY A 25 18.55 -15.08 -44.37
N THR A 26 17.80 -14.33 -45.16
CA THR A 26 17.72 -12.86 -45.10
C THR A 26 16.59 -12.34 -44.21
N GLY A 27 15.79 -13.21 -43.60
CA GLY A 27 14.61 -12.86 -42.80
C GLY A 27 14.91 -12.48 -41.35
N ASP A 28 13.90 -12.01 -40.64
CA ASP A 28 14.08 -11.41 -39.32
C ASP A 28 14.45 -12.43 -38.23
N PHE A 29 15.16 -11.98 -37.19
CA PHE A 29 15.42 -12.78 -35.99
C PHE A 29 15.73 -11.91 -34.78
N THR A 30 15.61 -12.49 -33.58
CA THR A 30 15.98 -11.84 -32.32
C THR A 30 16.79 -12.80 -31.44
N LEU A 31 17.86 -12.30 -30.83
CA LEU A 31 18.70 -13.01 -29.85
C LEU A 31 18.57 -12.29 -28.50
N GLN A 32 18.30 -13.01 -27.41
CA GLN A 32 18.16 -12.42 -26.08
C GLN A 32 18.78 -13.28 -24.99
N CYS A 33 19.25 -12.65 -23.91
CA CYS A 33 19.58 -13.30 -22.65
C CYS A 33 19.72 -12.26 -21.53
N TRP A 34 19.53 -12.70 -20.29
CA TRP A 34 20.10 -12.01 -19.14
C TRP A 34 21.61 -12.30 -19.08
N VAL A 35 22.40 -11.26 -18.81
CA VAL A 35 23.86 -11.33 -18.74
C VAL A 35 24.37 -10.63 -17.49
N LYS A 36 25.34 -11.24 -16.80
CA LYS A 36 26.06 -10.64 -15.68
C LYS A 36 27.54 -10.91 -15.81
N THR A 37 28.31 -9.88 -16.09
CA THR A 37 29.74 -10.01 -16.39
C THR A 37 30.52 -8.75 -16.03
N ARG A 38 31.85 -8.90 -15.89
CA ARG A 38 32.83 -7.80 -15.87
C ARG A 38 33.80 -7.87 -17.05
N ALA A 39 33.56 -8.80 -17.98
CA ALA A 39 34.48 -9.16 -19.06
C ALA A 39 33.85 -8.96 -20.44
N SER A 40 34.70 -8.92 -21.46
CA SER A 40 34.30 -9.00 -22.86
C SER A 40 34.17 -10.47 -23.29
N GLY A 41 33.34 -10.74 -24.29
CA GLY A 41 33.15 -12.09 -24.82
C GLY A 41 31.93 -12.25 -25.72
N THR A 42 31.90 -13.37 -26.45
CA THR A 42 30.81 -13.71 -27.37
C THR A 42 29.69 -14.42 -26.62
N VAL A 43 28.50 -13.82 -26.61
CA VAL A 43 27.35 -14.29 -25.82
C VAL A 43 26.55 -15.36 -26.58
N ILE A 44 26.17 -15.08 -27.82
CA ILE A 44 25.45 -16.01 -28.69
C ILE A 44 26.06 -15.94 -30.09
N SER A 45 26.40 -17.09 -30.69
CA SER A 45 26.89 -17.09 -32.06
C SER A 45 26.57 -18.36 -32.85
N ARG A 46 26.58 -18.19 -34.17
CA ARG A 46 26.49 -19.28 -35.14
C ARG A 46 27.29 -18.92 -36.39
N LYS A 47 28.62 -18.79 -36.25
CA LYS A 47 29.54 -18.42 -37.34
C LYS A 47 30.87 -19.17 -37.21
N ALA A 48 31.39 -19.67 -38.33
CA ALA A 48 32.69 -20.32 -38.43
C ALA A 48 33.79 -19.39 -38.97
N THR A 49 35.04 -19.87 -38.89
CA THR A 49 36.24 -19.18 -39.39
C THR A 49 36.26 -19.10 -40.91
N GLU A 50 35.76 -20.15 -41.56
CA GLU A 50 35.71 -20.34 -42.99
C GLU A 50 34.74 -19.34 -43.65
N GLY A 51 35.14 -18.84 -44.82
CA GLY A 51 34.28 -18.09 -45.74
C GLY A 51 33.75 -18.98 -46.87
N GLY A 52 33.01 -18.39 -47.80
CA GLY A 52 32.42 -19.08 -48.95
C GLY A 52 30.97 -19.50 -48.75
N ALA A 53 30.40 -20.12 -49.80
CA ALA A 53 29.00 -20.50 -49.84
C ALA A 53 28.65 -21.47 -48.70
N GLY A 54 27.55 -21.19 -47.99
CA GLY A 54 27.10 -22.01 -46.85
C GLY A 54 27.77 -21.68 -45.51
N ASN A 55 28.68 -20.70 -45.46
CA ASN A 55 29.39 -20.27 -44.25
C ASN A 55 28.90 -18.90 -43.71
N GLY A 56 27.64 -18.56 -43.96
CA GLY A 56 27.00 -17.40 -43.34
C GLY A 56 26.85 -17.55 -41.82
N GLY A 57 26.38 -16.53 -41.12
CA GLY A 57 26.14 -16.62 -39.68
C GLY A 57 25.90 -15.29 -38.98
N PHE A 58 25.80 -15.35 -37.65
CA PHE A 58 25.61 -14.18 -36.80
C PHE A 58 26.43 -14.28 -35.50
N LEU A 59 26.75 -13.12 -34.91
CA LEU A 59 27.43 -13.01 -33.61
C LEU A 59 26.83 -11.87 -32.78
N LEU A 60 26.63 -12.13 -31.49
CA LEU A 60 26.34 -11.13 -30.47
C LEU A 60 27.49 -11.12 -29.45
N VAL A 61 28.23 -10.01 -29.38
CA VAL A 61 29.51 -9.93 -28.68
C VAL A 61 29.56 -8.70 -27.78
N ILE A 62 29.99 -8.87 -26.53
CA ILE A 62 30.38 -7.78 -25.63
C ILE A 62 31.86 -7.50 -25.84
N LYS A 63 32.19 -6.25 -26.18
CA LYS A 63 33.55 -5.76 -26.44
C LYS A 63 34.06 -4.92 -25.25
N PRO A 64 35.37 -4.57 -25.22
CA PRO A 64 35.93 -3.76 -24.15
C PRO A 64 35.19 -2.43 -23.99
N GLY A 65 35.05 -1.96 -22.75
CA GLY A 65 34.31 -0.74 -22.43
C GLY A 65 32.79 -0.89 -22.47
N GLY A 66 32.26 -2.12 -22.51
CA GLY A 66 30.81 -2.38 -22.52
C GLY A 66 30.13 -2.08 -23.85
N LEU A 67 30.89 -1.97 -24.95
CA LEU A 67 30.31 -1.85 -26.29
C LEU A 67 29.74 -3.21 -26.72
N ILE A 68 28.63 -3.21 -27.45
CA ILE A 68 28.00 -4.42 -27.96
C ILE A 68 28.12 -4.44 -29.48
N LYS A 69 28.51 -5.58 -30.03
CA LYS A 69 28.51 -5.87 -31.46
C LYS A 69 27.42 -6.87 -31.79
N LEU A 70 26.58 -6.55 -32.77
CA LEU A 70 25.72 -7.49 -33.47
C LEU A 70 26.19 -7.56 -34.93
N ALA A 71 26.51 -8.75 -35.41
CA ALA A 71 27.04 -8.97 -36.75
C ALA A 71 26.26 -10.07 -37.49
N THR A 72 26.14 -9.90 -38.80
CA THR A 72 25.62 -10.89 -39.75
C THR A 72 26.58 -11.01 -40.93
N ASP A 73 26.75 -12.21 -41.46
CA ASP A 73 27.73 -12.53 -42.50
C ASP A 73 27.16 -13.60 -43.44
N ASN A 74 27.48 -13.58 -44.74
CA ASN A 74 27.03 -14.57 -45.73
C ASN A 74 28.12 -15.53 -46.25
N GLY A 75 29.28 -15.52 -45.62
CA GLY A 75 30.49 -16.23 -46.01
C GLY A 75 31.40 -15.43 -46.95
N PHE A 76 30.89 -14.37 -47.59
CA PHE A 76 31.66 -13.53 -48.54
C PHE A 76 31.83 -12.08 -48.06
N GLY A 77 30.91 -11.61 -47.22
CA GLY A 77 30.95 -10.28 -46.62
C GLY A 77 30.02 -10.17 -45.41
N PHE A 78 30.11 -9.05 -44.71
CA PHE A 78 29.45 -8.83 -43.43
C PHE A 78 28.68 -7.51 -43.38
N TYR A 79 27.71 -7.47 -42.47
CA TYR A 79 27.06 -6.28 -41.94
C TYR A 79 27.00 -6.39 -40.42
N GLU A 80 27.58 -5.41 -39.73
CA GLU A 80 27.60 -5.32 -38.27
C GLU A 80 27.25 -3.93 -37.78
N ILE A 81 26.86 -3.84 -36.51
CA ILE A 81 26.77 -2.59 -35.75
C ILE A 81 27.65 -2.70 -34.49
N ASN A 82 28.25 -1.60 -34.07
CA ASN A 82 28.84 -1.46 -32.74
C ASN A 82 28.10 -0.36 -32.00
N THR A 83 27.66 -0.61 -30.78
CA THR A 83 26.99 0.41 -29.94
C THR A 83 27.99 1.43 -29.40
N VAL A 84 27.47 2.54 -28.88
CA VAL A 84 28.20 3.32 -27.87
C VAL A 84 28.47 2.48 -26.61
N ALA A 85 29.34 2.96 -25.72
CA ALA A 85 29.61 2.29 -24.44
C ALA A 85 28.32 2.13 -23.62
N THR A 86 28.16 0.98 -22.98
CA THR A 86 27.01 0.65 -22.13
C THR A 86 27.48 0.21 -20.74
N HIS A 87 26.56 0.10 -19.79
CA HIS A 87 26.84 -0.37 -18.43
C HIS A 87 26.85 -1.90 -18.30
N ILE A 88 26.72 -2.64 -19.41
CA ILE A 88 26.46 -4.10 -19.40
C ILE A 88 27.54 -4.97 -18.74
N SER A 89 28.73 -4.43 -18.50
CA SER A 89 29.87 -5.13 -17.90
C SER A 89 30.21 -4.65 -16.47
N ASP A 90 29.22 -4.15 -15.72
CA ASP A 90 29.39 -3.61 -14.37
C ASP A 90 29.37 -4.67 -13.25
N GLY A 91 29.08 -5.94 -13.60
CA GLY A 91 28.94 -7.06 -12.68
C GLY A 91 27.52 -7.29 -12.15
N ASN A 92 26.52 -6.55 -12.63
CA ASN A 92 25.10 -6.74 -12.34
C ASN A 92 24.38 -7.45 -13.50
N TRP A 93 23.14 -7.88 -13.27
CA TRP A 93 22.28 -8.47 -14.29
C TRP A 93 21.74 -7.40 -15.25
N HIS A 94 21.89 -7.64 -16.55
CA HIS A 94 21.33 -6.83 -17.63
C HIS A 94 20.62 -7.70 -18.66
N PHE A 95 19.53 -7.20 -19.25
CA PHE A 95 18.84 -7.90 -20.33
C PHE A 95 19.36 -7.43 -21.69
N LEU A 96 20.10 -8.30 -22.37
CA LEU A 96 20.69 -8.02 -23.67
C LEU A 96 19.79 -8.54 -24.79
N THR A 97 19.46 -7.69 -25.77
CA THR A 97 18.71 -8.11 -26.96
C THR A 97 19.36 -7.58 -28.24
N GLY A 98 19.60 -8.47 -29.21
CA GLY A 98 20.00 -8.13 -30.57
C GLY A 98 18.89 -8.48 -31.57
N VAL A 99 18.47 -7.53 -32.41
CA VAL A 99 17.38 -7.71 -33.37
C VAL A 99 17.90 -7.48 -34.78
N ARG A 100 17.54 -8.36 -35.71
CA ARG A 100 17.54 -8.07 -37.13
C ARG A 100 16.10 -7.91 -37.61
N GLN A 101 15.79 -6.74 -38.17
CA GLN A 101 14.52 -6.45 -38.81
C GLN A 101 14.77 -5.89 -40.21
N ASN A 102 14.31 -6.58 -41.24
CA ASN A 102 14.64 -6.31 -42.63
C ASN A 102 16.17 -6.20 -42.81
N SER A 103 16.65 -5.03 -43.26
CA SER A 103 18.07 -4.72 -43.48
C SER A 103 18.75 -4.02 -42.29
N GLN A 104 18.08 -3.91 -41.14
CA GLN A 104 18.59 -3.18 -39.97
C GLN A 104 18.93 -4.11 -38.82
N LEU A 105 20.01 -3.75 -38.11
CA LEU A 105 20.42 -4.36 -36.86
C LEU A 105 20.20 -3.35 -35.73
N SER A 106 19.68 -3.82 -34.61
CA SER A 106 19.45 -3.01 -33.41
C SER A 106 19.87 -3.77 -32.16
N VAL A 107 20.37 -3.06 -31.16
CA VAL A 107 20.73 -3.61 -29.84
C VAL A 107 19.95 -2.87 -28.77
N TYR A 108 19.38 -3.62 -27.83
CA TYR A 108 18.72 -3.11 -26.65
C TYR A 108 19.43 -3.64 -25.40
N VAL A 109 19.60 -2.77 -24.41
CA VAL A 109 20.07 -3.12 -23.06
C VAL A 109 18.99 -2.67 -22.09
N ASP A 110 18.50 -3.58 -21.25
CA ASP A 110 17.42 -3.34 -20.28
C ASP A 110 16.16 -2.73 -20.93
N GLY A 111 15.81 -3.24 -22.11
CA GLY A 111 14.65 -2.78 -22.89
C GLY A 111 14.85 -1.44 -23.63
N THR A 112 15.99 -0.77 -23.44
CA THR A 112 16.27 0.53 -24.07
C THR A 112 17.14 0.37 -25.31
N LEU A 113 16.71 0.96 -26.44
CA LEU A 113 17.49 0.97 -27.68
C LEU A 113 18.80 1.74 -27.49
N VAL A 114 19.92 1.13 -27.84
CA VAL A 114 21.25 1.74 -27.73
C VAL A 114 21.69 2.29 -29.08
N SER A 115 22.17 3.53 -29.09
CA SER A 115 22.73 4.14 -30.31
C SER A 115 23.93 3.34 -30.81
N SER A 116 24.00 3.14 -32.13
CA SER A 116 25.00 2.30 -32.76
C SER A 116 25.45 2.83 -34.11
N SER A 117 26.64 2.42 -34.53
CA SER A 117 27.23 2.78 -35.82
C SER A 117 27.39 1.53 -36.69
N PRO A 118 26.87 1.53 -37.93
CA PRO A 118 26.99 0.40 -38.84
C PRO A 118 28.39 0.31 -39.48
N LYS A 119 28.78 -0.90 -39.85
CA LYS A 119 29.95 -1.21 -40.67
C LYS A 119 29.62 -2.40 -41.58
N ASN A 120 29.85 -2.23 -42.88
CA ASN A 120 29.60 -3.28 -43.87
C ASN A 120 30.57 -3.19 -45.06
N ASN A 121 30.76 -4.31 -45.74
CA ASN A 121 31.43 -4.38 -47.04
C ASN A 121 30.52 -4.93 -48.16
N ILE A 122 29.29 -5.33 -47.81
CA ILE A 122 28.22 -5.75 -48.73
C ILE A 122 26.89 -5.12 -48.28
N THR A 123 25.90 -5.12 -49.16
CA THR A 123 24.56 -4.56 -48.86
C THR A 123 23.73 -5.55 -48.03
N PRO A 124 23.20 -5.14 -46.85
CA PRO A 124 22.25 -5.96 -46.09
C PRO A 124 20.86 -6.01 -46.74
N PRO A 125 20.01 -7.00 -46.39
CA PRO A 125 20.26 -8.08 -45.44
C PRO A 125 21.10 -9.18 -46.06
N VAL A 126 21.96 -9.80 -45.24
CA VAL A 126 22.85 -10.88 -45.69
C VAL A 126 22.27 -12.24 -45.27
N ASN A 127 22.53 -13.28 -46.06
CA ASN A 127 22.05 -14.63 -45.78
C ASN A 127 22.90 -15.30 -44.69
N VAL A 128 22.31 -15.56 -43.52
CA VAL A 128 23.04 -16.12 -42.35
C VAL A 128 23.00 -17.65 -42.27
N ASN A 129 22.51 -18.35 -43.30
CA ASN A 129 22.37 -19.81 -43.27
C ASN A 129 23.72 -20.51 -43.24
N ASN A 130 23.79 -21.57 -42.44
CA ASN A 130 24.91 -22.49 -42.37
C ASN A 130 24.47 -23.85 -41.78
N ALA A 131 25.42 -24.78 -41.64
CA ALA A 131 25.21 -26.09 -41.01
C ALA A 131 25.94 -26.22 -39.65
N LEU A 132 26.14 -25.10 -38.94
CA LEU A 132 26.88 -25.06 -37.68
C LEU A 132 25.98 -25.25 -36.45
N PRO A 133 26.54 -25.78 -35.34
CA PRO A 133 25.94 -25.68 -34.01
C PRO A 133 25.66 -24.22 -33.59
N LEU A 134 24.67 -24.03 -32.72
CA LEU A 134 24.50 -22.76 -32.01
C LEU A 134 25.37 -22.78 -30.74
N TYR A 135 26.17 -21.73 -30.56
CA TYR A 135 27.07 -21.59 -29.42
C TYR A 135 26.55 -20.51 -28.45
N ILE A 136 26.46 -20.85 -27.17
CA ILE A 136 26.17 -19.92 -26.07
C ILE A 136 27.43 -19.77 -25.22
N GLY A 137 27.98 -18.56 -25.20
CA GLY A 137 29.22 -18.21 -24.50
C GLY A 137 30.51 -18.43 -25.29
N ALA A 138 30.43 -18.80 -26.58
CA ALA A 138 31.60 -18.95 -27.44
C ALA A 138 31.28 -18.72 -28.93
N THR A 139 32.30 -18.77 -29.78
CA THR A 139 32.15 -18.83 -31.24
C THR A 139 33.16 -19.75 -31.93
N ALA A 140 32.76 -20.34 -33.05
CA ALA A 140 33.65 -21.11 -33.93
C ALA A 140 34.50 -20.22 -34.86
N GLN A 141 34.26 -18.90 -34.88
CA GLN A 141 35.05 -17.94 -35.63
C GLN A 141 36.35 -17.58 -34.88
N ARG A 142 37.47 -18.20 -35.25
CA ARG A 142 38.76 -18.03 -34.56
C ARG A 142 39.32 -16.61 -34.64
N GLN A 143 38.94 -15.84 -35.67
CA GLN A 143 39.37 -14.44 -35.82
C GLN A 143 38.62 -13.48 -34.89
N GLU A 144 37.53 -13.91 -34.23
CA GLU A 144 36.87 -13.10 -33.21
C GLU A 144 37.78 -13.00 -31.98
N GLN A 145 38.26 -11.80 -31.68
CA GLN A 145 39.17 -11.55 -30.56
C GLN A 145 38.51 -11.86 -29.21
N TYR A 146 37.20 -11.70 -29.10
CA TYR A 146 36.42 -11.94 -27.88
C TYR A 146 35.60 -13.22 -28.01
N ASN A 147 36.24 -14.31 -28.45
CA ASN A 147 35.56 -15.58 -28.82
C ASN A 147 35.05 -16.43 -27.65
N GLN A 148 35.29 -16.04 -26.40
CA GLN A 148 34.88 -16.74 -25.19
C GLN A 148 34.25 -15.74 -24.21
N PHE A 149 33.07 -16.08 -23.69
CA PHE A 149 32.40 -15.32 -22.63
C PHE A 149 32.87 -15.77 -21.24
N ASN A 150 32.86 -14.86 -20.28
CA ASN A 150 33.12 -15.16 -18.87
C ASN A 150 32.13 -14.38 -18.01
N GLY A 151 31.35 -15.10 -17.20
CA GLY A 151 30.25 -14.54 -16.41
C GLY A 151 29.04 -15.46 -16.33
N GLU A 152 27.91 -14.90 -15.94
CA GLU A 152 26.65 -15.61 -15.78
C GLU A 152 25.68 -15.24 -16.92
N LEU A 153 24.98 -16.23 -17.46
CA LEU A 153 23.91 -16.07 -18.44
C LEU A 153 22.64 -16.74 -17.92
N ASP A 154 21.49 -16.12 -18.15
CA ASP A 154 20.20 -16.71 -17.83
C ASP A 154 19.18 -16.42 -18.94
N GLU A 155 18.11 -17.21 -19.01
CA GLU A 155 16.95 -16.97 -19.88
C GLU A 155 17.35 -16.72 -21.35
N VAL A 156 18.17 -17.61 -21.91
CA VAL A 156 18.68 -17.50 -23.28
C VAL A 156 17.56 -17.81 -24.27
N ARG A 157 17.24 -16.85 -25.14
CA ARG A 157 16.11 -16.91 -26.09
C ARG A 157 16.56 -16.62 -27.52
N VAL A 158 16.07 -17.40 -28.48
CA VAL A 158 16.25 -17.15 -29.92
C VAL A 158 14.89 -17.17 -30.60
N TRP A 159 14.63 -16.16 -31.44
CA TRP A 159 13.38 -15.99 -32.16
C TRP A 159 13.62 -15.93 -33.67
N ASN A 160 12.70 -16.49 -34.46
CA ASN A 160 12.68 -16.37 -35.92
C ASN A 160 11.85 -15.17 -36.42
N ILE A 161 11.62 -14.19 -35.55
CA ILE A 161 10.94 -12.93 -35.82
C ILE A 161 11.73 -11.76 -35.22
N ALA A 162 11.50 -10.56 -35.73
CA ALA A 162 11.96 -9.32 -35.09
C ALA A 162 10.98 -8.93 -33.98
N LEU A 163 11.44 -8.92 -32.72
CA LEU A 163 10.66 -8.38 -31.62
C LEU A 163 10.69 -6.85 -31.64
N SER A 164 9.52 -6.24 -31.41
CA SER A 164 9.39 -4.81 -31.18
C SER A 164 9.92 -4.40 -29.81
N ALA A 165 10.29 -3.12 -29.64
CA ALA A 165 10.71 -2.58 -28.34
C ALA A 165 9.66 -2.81 -27.23
N ALA A 166 8.36 -2.74 -27.57
CA ALA A 166 7.28 -3.02 -26.62
C ALA A 166 7.22 -4.49 -26.20
N GLN A 167 7.44 -5.43 -27.12
CA GLN A 167 7.51 -6.85 -26.79
C GLN A 167 8.72 -7.15 -25.90
N ILE A 168 9.90 -6.60 -26.23
CA ILE A 168 11.12 -6.74 -25.44
C ILE A 168 10.89 -6.23 -24.01
N SER A 169 10.39 -5.00 -23.87
CA SER A 169 10.12 -4.40 -22.56
C SER A 169 9.11 -5.17 -21.72
N THR A 170 8.09 -5.76 -22.35
CA THR A 170 7.04 -6.52 -21.64
C THR A 170 7.54 -7.91 -21.22
N GLN A 171 8.43 -8.53 -22.00
CA GLN A 171 8.84 -9.92 -21.80
C GLN A 171 10.16 -10.09 -21.03
N MET A 172 10.97 -9.04 -20.88
CA MET A 172 12.29 -9.15 -20.28
C MET A 172 12.28 -9.47 -18.78
N ASN A 173 11.26 -8.99 -18.05
CA ASN A 173 11.18 -9.10 -16.59
C ASN A 173 10.34 -10.29 -16.10
N GLN A 174 10.02 -11.25 -16.97
CA GLN A 174 9.26 -12.43 -16.61
C GLN A 174 9.77 -13.69 -17.36
N PRO A 175 9.64 -14.87 -16.75
CA PRO A 175 9.80 -16.14 -17.46
C PRO A 175 8.76 -16.27 -18.58
N LEU A 176 9.15 -16.94 -19.67
CA LEU A 176 8.25 -17.26 -20.80
C LEU A 176 7.61 -18.64 -20.61
N THR A 177 6.51 -18.91 -21.32
CA THR A 177 5.87 -20.23 -21.30
C THR A 177 6.58 -21.24 -22.20
N GLY A 178 7.45 -20.77 -23.11
CA GLY A 178 8.15 -21.61 -24.07
C GLY A 178 7.31 -21.92 -25.31
N THR A 179 6.11 -21.36 -25.42
CA THR A 179 5.16 -21.63 -26.52
C THR A 179 4.81 -20.38 -27.33
N GLU A 180 5.53 -19.29 -27.11
CA GLU A 180 5.32 -18.02 -27.79
C GLU A 180 5.54 -18.14 -29.30
N PRO A 181 4.68 -17.53 -30.14
CA PRO A 181 4.85 -17.55 -31.59
C PRO A 181 6.21 -16.99 -32.01
N GLY A 182 6.97 -17.81 -32.72
CA GLY A 182 8.30 -17.45 -33.26
C GLY A 182 9.47 -17.70 -32.32
N LEU A 183 9.25 -18.20 -31.09
CA LEU A 183 10.33 -18.66 -30.21
C LEU A 183 10.87 -20.00 -30.69
N VAL A 184 12.17 -20.08 -30.99
CA VAL A 184 12.82 -21.28 -31.53
C VAL A 184 13.89 -21.87 -30.62
N THR A 185 14.28 -21.18 -29.54
CA THR A 185 15.14 -21.72 -28.48
C THR A 185 14.87 -20.98 -27.18
N TYR A 186 14.77 -21.71 -26.08
CA TYR A 186 14.61 -21.14 -24.74
C TYR A 186 15.28 -22.00 -23.66
N TYR A 187 16.38 -21.49 -23.07
CA TYR A 187 17.07 -22.12 -21.94
C TYR A 187 16.90 -21.31 -20.65
N THR A 188 16.29 -21.91 -19.63
CA THR A 188 15.98 -21.28 -18.32
C THR A 188 16.91 -21.70 -17.19
N PHE A 189 17.70 -22.77 -17.41
CA PHE A 189 18.61 -23.39 -16.45
C PHE A 189 18.03 -23.79 -15.07
N ALA A 190 16.72 -23.67 -14.85
CA ALA A 190 16.04 -23.92 -13.57
C ALA A 190 16.24 -25.35 -13.01
N GLY A 191 16.65 -26.31 -13.86
CA GLY A 191 17.02 -27.67 -13.48
C GLY A 191 18.52 -27.99 -13.54
N GLN A 192 19.39 -26.97 -13.52
CA GLN A 192 20.85 -27.09 -13.71
C GLN A 192 21.20 -27.87 -14.99
N ASN A 193 20.47 -27.59 -16.07
CA ASN A 193 20.65 -28.22 -17.38
C ASN A 193 20.26 -27.26 -18.49
N ALA A 194 20.66 -27.56 -19.74
CA ALA A 194 20.36 -26.74 -20.92
C ALA A 194 19.30 -27.39 -21.83
N THR A 195 18.17 -27.79 -21.23
CA THR A 195 17.01 -28.31 -21.98
C THR A 195 16.26 -27.15 -22.64
N ASP A 196 16.01 -27.26 -23.95
CA ASP A 196 15.26 -26.28 -24.72
C ASP A 196 13.76 -26.41 -24.44
N GLN A 197 13.18 -25.36 -23.85
CA GLN A 197 11.75 -25.27 -23.53
C GLN A 197 10.89 -24.79 -24.70
N SER A 198 11.50 -24.40 -25.83
CA SER A 198 10.76 -24.04 -27.04
C SER A 198 10.22 -25.27 -27.78
N PRO A 199 9.30 -25.09 -28.75
CA PRO A 199 8.79 -26.21 -29.55
C PRO A 199 9.85 -26.91 -30.40
N SER A 200 11.05 -26.31 -30.56
CA SER A 200 12.16 -26.91 -31.29
C SER A 200 12.83 -28.06 -30.54
N HIS A 201 12.76 -28.06 -29.20
CA HIS A 201 13.43 -29.03 -28.32
C HIS A 201 14.92 -29.28 -28.66
N ASN A 202 15.63 -28.23 -29.09
CA ASN A 202 17.02 -28.32 -29.51
C ASN A 202 17.96 -28.17 -28.30
N ASN A 203 18.07 -29.21 -27.48
CA ASN A 203 18.85 -29.20 -26.24
C ASN A 203 20.34 -28.89 -26.49
N ALA A 204 20.96 -28.12 -25.61
CA ALA A 204 22.38 -27.82 -25.66
C ALA A 204 23.19 -28.73 -24.71
N SER A 205 24.43 -29.01 -25.09
CA SER A 205 25.39 -29.77 -24.27
C SER A 205 26.54 -28.86 -23.80
N PRO A 206 26.99 -28.99 -22.54
CA PRO A 206 28.16 -28.25 -22.07
C PRO A 206 29.45 -28.76 -22.71
N VAL A 207 30.36 -27.84 -22.98
CA VAL A 207 31.74 -28.11 -23.40
C VAL A 207 32.67 -27.37 -22.45
N GLY A 208 33.58 -28.09 -21.80
CA GLY A 208 34.47 -27.52 -20.79
C GLY A 208 33.84 -27.38 -19.40
N ALA A 209 34.38 -26.47 -18.59
CA ALA A 209 33.96 -26.27 -17.19
C ALA A 209 32.72 -25.35 -17.10
N VAL A 210 31.55 -25.93 -17.29
CA VAL A 210 30.25 -25.23 -17.14
C VAL A 210 29.67 -25.56 -15.76
N ALA A 211 29.22 -24.53 -15.05
CA ALA A 211 28.53 -24.67 -13.76
C ALA A 211 27.19 -23.92 -13.78
N TYR A 212 26.38 -24.14 -12.74
CA TYR A 212 25.14 -23.42 -12.52
C TYR A 212 25.18 -22.73 -11.16
N SER A 213 24.89 -21.44 -11.11
CA SER A 213 24.87 -20.64 -9.88
C SER A 213 23.44 -20.27 -9.49
N ALA A 214 23.18 -20.17 -8.19
CA ALA A 214 21.93 -19.67 -7.64
C ALA A 214 22.20 -18.40 -6.79
N PRO A 215 21.25 -17.45 -6.73
CA PRO A 215 20.04 -17.41 -7.53
C PRO A 215 20.32 -17.04 -9.00
N GLY A 216 19.57 -17.66 -9.93
CA GLY A 216 19.40 -17.11 -11.28
C GLY A 216 18.54 -15.84 -11.26
N VAL A 217 18.28 -15.25 -12.43
CA VAL A 217 17.66 -13.92 -12.53
C VAL A 217 16.22 -13.87 -12.02
N PHE A 218 15.51 -15.00 -12.08
CA PHE A 218 14.13 -15.14 -11.59
C PHE A 218 14.06 -16.03 -10.35
N SER A 219 14.86 -15.71 -9.35
CA SER A 219 14.78 -16.32 -8.03
C SER A 219 13.43 -15.96 -7.37
N GLY A 220 12.74 -16.94 -6.81
CA GLY A 220 11.48 -16.73 -6.10
C GLY A 220 11.61 -15.80 -4.87
N GLU A 221 12.83 -15.49 -4.44
CA GLU A 221 13.16 -14.53 -3.38
C GLU A 221 13.39 -13.10 -3.94
N ASP A 222 13.78 -12.97 -5.22
CA ASP A 222 14.07 -11.69 -5.88
C ASP A 222 12.99 -11.22 -6.86
N MET A 223 11.93 -12.00 -7.06
CA MET A 223 10.77 -11.58 -7.85
C MET A 223 10.20 -10.25 -7.31
N PRO A 224 10.04 -9.21 -8.17
CA PRO A 224 9.43 -7.96 -7.75
C PRO A 224 8.03 -8.16 -7.17
N PHE A 225 7.64 -7.31 -6.22
CA PHE A 225 6.38 -7.46 -5.51
C PHE A 225 5.15 -7.48 -6.43
N ILE A 226 5.12 -6.63 -7.46
CA ILE A 226 4.01 -6.61 -8.42
C ILE A 226 3.87 -7.94 -9.16
N ASP A 227 4.98 -8.52 -9.65
CA ASP A 227 4.95 -9.77 -10.42
C ASP A 227 4.46 -10.93 -9.56
N ARG A 228 4.90 -10.95 -8.29
CA ARG A 228 4.44 -11.92 -7.30
C ARG A 228 2.95 -11.82 -7.05
N VAL A 229 2.45 -10.60 -6.84
CA VAL A 229 1.03 -10.36 -6.59
C VAL A 229 0.22 -10.74 -7.83
N GLU A 230 0.60 -10.26 -9.02
CA GLU A 230 -0.08 -10.56 -10.28
C GLU A 230 -0.19 -12.08 -10.51
N GLN A 231 0.91 -12.81 -10.30
CA GLN A 231 0.90 -14.28 -10.40
C GLN A 231 -0.07 -14.91 -9.39
N ALA A 232 -0.07 -14.46 -8.14
CA ALA A 232 -0.92 -14.99 -7.08
C ALA A 232 -2.41 -14.68 -7.29
N VAL A 233 -2.74 -13.57 -7.97
CA VAL A 233 -4.13 -13.12 -8.21
C VAL A 233 -4.65 -13.44 -9.62
N LYS A 234 -3.94 -14.24 -10.42
CA LYS A 234 -4.32 -14.56 -11.82
C LYS A 234 -5.77 -15.04 -12.02
N GLY A 235 -6.36 -15.70 -11.01
CA GLY A 235 -7.75 -16.17 -11.03
C GLY A 235 -8.80 -15.14 -10.60
N TYR A 236 -8.37 -13.93 -10.23
CA TYR A 236 -9.22 -12.83 -9.77
C TYR A 236 -9.07 -11.62 -10.69
N PHE A 237 -10.00 -10.66 -10.59
CA PHE A 237 -9.84 -9.40 -11.29
C PHE A 237 -8.54 -8.71 -10.88
N ASN A 238 -7.69 -8.45 -11.87
CA ASN A 238 -6.50 -7.64 -11.75
C ASN A 238 -6.20 -7.01 -13.13
N GLN A 239 -5.63 -5.81 -13.13
CA GLN A 239 -5.25 -5.09 -14.35
C GLN A 239 -3.89 -4.44 -14.13
N LEU A 240 -2.83 -5.11 -14.61
CA LEU A 240 -1.51 -4.52 -14.66
C LEU A 240 -1.45 -3.48 -15.78
N SER A 241 -0.89 -2.32 -15.45
CA SER A 241 -0.62 -1.25 -16.39
C SER A 241 0.85 -0.86 -16.37
N GLY A 242 1.33 -0.35 -17.50
CA GLY A 242 2.68 0.22 -17.63
C GLY A 242 2.77 1.64 -17.04
N PRO A 243 3.63 2.50 -17.58
CA PRO A 243 3.88 3.84 -17.04
C PRO A 243 2.61 4.66 -16.82
N SER A 244 2.49 5.22 -15.62
CA SER A 244 1.46 6.17 -15.22
C SER A 244 2.05 7.25 -14.32
N TYR A 245 1.32 8.34 -14.14
CA TYR A 245 1.78 9.47 -13.32
C TYR A 245 0.78 9.72 -12.20
N ILE A 246 1.28 9.78 -10.96
CA ILE A 246 0.44 9.77 -9.76
C ILE A 246 0.77 10.99 -8.91
N ARG A 247 -0.27 11.73 -8.52
CA ARG A 247 -0.22 12.83 -7.54
C ARG A 247 -0.91 12.41 -6.25
N ILE A 248 -0.27 12.66 -5.12
CA ILE A 248 -0.80 12.35 -3.80
C ILE A 248 -1.76 13.45 -3.37
N MET A 249 -2.89 13.03 -2.81
CA MET A 249 -3.91 13.92 -2.28
C MET A 249 -4.21 13.53 -0.83
N ASP A 250 -3.38 13.99 0.11
CA ASP A 250 -3.65 13.87 1.54
C ASP A 250 -4.46 15.06 2.04
N THR A 251 -5.31 14.83 3.04
CA THR A 251 -6.02 15.86 3.78
C THR A 251 -5.78 15.68 5.26
N PRO A 252 -5.78 16.77 6.05
CA PRO A 252 -5.79 18.17 5.62
C PRO A 252 -4.40 18.71 5.22
N HIS A 253 -3.34 17.88 5.18
CA HIS A 253 -1.96 18.28 4.87
C HIS A 253 -1.42 19.39 5.80
N ILE A 254 -1.35 19.08 7.11
CA ILE A 254 -1.12 20.04 8.21
C ILE A 254 0.15 19.73 9.03
N TRP A 255 1.09 18.99 8.45
CA TRP A 255 2.29 18.53 9.15
C TRP A 255 3.06 19.69 9.84
N GLY A 256 3.26 19.59 11.15
CA GLY A 256 3.97 20.58 11.97
C GLY A 256 3.20 21.86 12.33
N MET A 257 1.94 22.00 11.89
CA MET A 257 1.08 23.12 12.29
C MET A 257 0.75 23.05 13.79
N ASP A 258 0.31 24.18 14.35
CA ASP A 258 -0.07 24.25 15.77
C ASP A 258 -1.32 23.39 16.04
N PHE A 259 -1.36 22.75 17.21
CA PHE A 259 -2.45 21.86 17.59
C PHE A 259 -3.72 22.66 17.95
N GLY A 260 -4.64 22.81 17.00
CA GLY A 260 -5.91 23.50 17.24
C GLY A 260 -6.70 23.87 15.99
N ARG A 261 -7.66 24.79 16.13
CA ARG A 261 -8.60 25.17 15.06
C ARG A 261 -7.97 25.87 13.85
N ASP A 262 -6.77 26.45 13.99
CA ASP A 262 -6.10 27.20 12.92
C ASP A 262 -5.75 26.33 11.70
N ILE A 263 -5.70 25.00 11.87
CA ILE A 263 -5.54 24.02 10.78
C ILE A 263 -6.66 24.10 9.74
N MET A 264 -7.83 24.64 10.08
CA MET A 264 -8.99 24.67 9.20
C MET A 264 -8.81 25.56 7.97
N THR A 265 -7.88 26.50 8.01
CA THR A 265 -7.52 27.27 6.79
C THR A 265 -6.89 26.35 5.75
N GLN A 266 -5.96 25.48 6.18
CA GLN A 266 -5.29 24.55 5.30
C GLN A 266 -6.21 23.39 4.87
N ALA A 267 -7.07 22.89 5.77
CA ALA A 267 -8.10 21.91 5.42
C ALA A 267 -9.02 22.40 4.29
N ARG A 268 -9.43 23.68 4.34
CA ARG A 268 -10.22 24.32 3.27
C ARG A 268 -9.43 24.51 1.97
N ASN A 269 -8.13 24.80 2.04
CA ASN A 269 -7.29 24.84 0.84
C ASN A 269 -7.27 23.47 0.15
N ARG A 270 -7.06 22.39 0.92
CA ARG A 270 -7.06 21.02 0.40
C ARG A 270 -8.42 20.58 -0.12
N GLN A 271 -9.51 21.03 0.49
CA GLN A 271 -10.85 20.84 -0.05
C GLN A 271 -10.98 21.42 -1.47
N ARG A 272 -10.48 22.63 -1.71
CA ARG A 272 -10.49 23.24 -3.06
C ARG A 272 -9.64 22.45 -4.05
N ASP A 273 -8.49 21.94 -3.62
CA ASP A 273 -7.65 21.09 -4.47
C ASP A 273 -8.37 19.79 -4.85
N PHE A 274 -9.15 19.21 -3.93
CA PHE A 274 -10.00 18.05 -4.22
C PHE A 274 -11.11 18.39 -5.22
N SER A 275 -11.82 19.50 -5.02
CA SER A 275 -12.82 19.98 -5.99
C SER A 275 -12.21 20.21 -7.37
N ARG A 276 -11.02 20.82 -7.42
CA ARG A 276 -10.26 21.05 -8.66
C ARG A 276 -9.97 19.74 -9.38
N ALA A 277 -9.52 18.71 -8.68
CA ALA A 277 -9.25 17.39 -9.26
C ALA A 277 -10.53 16.73 -9.81
N ILE A 278 -11.65 16.82 -9.08
CA ILE A 278 -12.95 16.30 -9.54
C ILE A 278 -13.40 17.02 -10.81
N ASP A 279 -13.32 18.35 -10.83
CA ASP A 279 -13.64 19.16 -12.01
C ASP A 279 -12.78 18.74 -13.21
N GLU A 280 -11.46 18.61 -13.03
CA GLU A 280 -10.51 18.23 -14.09
C GLU A 280 -10.83 16.88 -14.72
N ILE A 281 -11.16 15.88 -13.89
CA ILE A 281 -11.48 14.53 -14.35
C ILE A 281 -12.82 14.55 -15.08
N ILE A 282 -13.89 15.02 -14.44
CA ILE A 282 -15.24 14.89 -15.00
C ILE A 282 -15.41 15.73 -16.26
N GLN A 283 -14.92 16.98 -16.29
CA GLN A 283 -15.12 17.88 -17.44
C GLN A 283 -14.44 17.41 -18.73
N LYS A 284 -13.42 16.55 -18.61
CA LYS A 284 -12.63 16.05 -19.75
C LYS A 284 -13.19 14.75 -20.33
N THR A 285 -14.33 14.29 -19.84
CA THR A 285 -14.98 13.05 -20.28
C THR A 285 -15.62 13.20 -21.67
N LYS A 286 -15.29 12.29 -22.59
CA LYS A 286 -15.97 12.14 -23.87
C LYS A 286 -16.95 10.96 -23.88
N PHE A 287 -16.56 9.80 -23.36
CA PHE A 287 -17.34 8.56 -23.51
C PHE A 287 -17.92 8.01 -22.21
N ARG A 288 -17.12 7.92 -21.14
CA ARG A 288 -17.59 7.38 -19.85
C ARG A 288 -16.90 8.01 -18.66
N CYS A 289 -17.72 8.48 -17.71
CA CYS A 289 -17.28 8.86 -16.37
C CYS A 289 -17.98 7.98 -15.31
N ASP A 290 -17.19 7.44 -14.40
CA ASP A 290 -17.67 6.67 -13.26
C ASP A 290 -17.42 7.44 -11.97
N VAL A 291 -18.43 7.52 -11.11
CA VAL A 291 -18.34 8.05 -9.74
C VAL A 291 -18.82 6.95 -8.81
N SER A 292 -17.91 6.38 -8.03
CA SER A 292 -18.18 5.38 -7.01
C SER A 292 -17.84 5.91 -5.63
N SER A 293 -18.68 5.63 -4.63
CA SER A 293 -18.47 6.07 -3.24
C SER A 293 -19.21 5.15 -2.27
N LEU A 294 -18.81 5.18 -0.98
CA LEU A 294 -19.53 4.50 0.10
C LEU A 294 -21.01 4.92 0.15
N ASN A 295 -21.27 6.22 0.14
CA ASN A 295 -22.61 6.79 0.09
C ASN A 295 -22.70 7.78 -1.09
N SER A 296 -23.92 8.09 -1.51
CA SER A 296 -24.15 9.21 -2.44
C SER A 296 -23.55 10.50 -1.88
N PRO A 297 -22.88 11.32 -2.71
CA PRO A 297 -22.31 12.59 -2.29
C PRO A 297 -23.35 13.49 -1.63
N ASP A 298 -22.92 14.26 -0.62
CA ASP A 298 -23.77 15.31 -0.03
C ASP A 298 -24.05 16.45 -1.03
N PRO A 299 -24.96 17.39 -0.70
CA PRO A 299 -25.31 18.49 -1.61
C PRO A 299 -24.15 19.38 -2.07
N ASP A 300 -23.09 19.53 -1.26
CA ASP A 300 -21.93 20.36 -1.62
C ASP A 300 -21.05 19.65 -2.65
N TRP A 301 -20.77 18.35 -2.46
CA TRP A 301 -20.08 17.56 -3.46
C TRP A 301 -20.92 17.35 -4.72
N GLN A 302 -22.25 17.24 -4.58
CA GLN A 302 -23.18 17.25 -5.72
C GLN A 302 -23.01 18.51 -6.57
N ARG A 303 -22.90 19.69 -5.94
CA ARG A 303 -22.70 20.96 -6.67
C ARG A 303 -21.43 20.94 -7.52
N VAL A 304 -20.32 20.42 -6.98
CA VAL A 304 -19.05 20.26 -7.71
C VAL A 304 -19.22 19.27 -8.86
N ILE A 305 -19.74 18.07 -8.58
CA ILE A 305 -19.91 17.00 -9.57
C ILE A 305 -20.84 17.45 -10.72
N PHE A 306 -22.00 18.02 -10.39
CA PHE A 306 -22.96 18.47 -11.40
C PHE A 306 -22.45 19.68 -12.20
N GLY A 307 -21.70 20.59 -11.57
CA GLY A 307 -21.00 21.66 -12.28
C GLY A 307 -19.98 21.15 -13.29
N ALA A 308 -19.21 20.14 -12.91
CA ALA A 308 -18.25 19.50 -13.80
C ALA A 308 -18.94 18.74 -14.95
N ILE A 309 -20.08 18.08 -14.69
CA ILE A 309 -20.90 17.43 -15.73
C ILE A 309 -21.47 18.45 -16.71
N ASP A 310 -22.02 19.58 -16.24
CA ASP A 310 -22.52 20.64 -17.12
C ASP A 310 -21.40 21.19 -18.01
N THR A 311 -20.24 21.46 -17.40
CA THR A 311 -19.05 21.94 -18.12
C THR A 311 -18.58 20.91 -19.15
N CYS A 312 -18.59 19.62 -18.79
CA CYS A 312 -18.29 18.51 -19.69
C CYS A 312 -19.18 18.51 -20.94
N LEU A 313 -20.50 18.50 -20.73
CA LEU A 313 -21.50 18.31 -21.79
C LEU A 313 -21.74 19.58 -22.64
N THR A 314 -21.47 20.75 -22.07
CA THR A 314 -21.51 22.03 -22.81
C THR A 314 -20.31 22.18 -23.74
N GLN A 315 -19.13 21.72 -23.33
CA GLN A 315 -17.93 21.78 -24.17
C GLN A 315 -18.12 21.02 -25.47
N ARG A 316 -17.77 21.66 -26.58
CA ARG A 316 -17.86 21.05 -27.91
C ARG A 316 -16.70 20.07 -28.12
N MET A 317 -16.97 18.76 -28.04
CA MET A 317 -15.98 17.67 -28.21
C MET A 317 -16.26 16.82 -29.46
N GLY A 318 -17.27 17.19 -30.26
CA GLY A 318 -17.68 16.42 -31.43
C GLY A 318 -18.25 15.06 -31.03
N ARG A 319 -19.11 15.03 -30.01
CA ARG A 319 -19.77 13.81 -29.57
C ARG A 319 -20.79 13.35 -30.61
N THR A 320 -20.67 12.09 -31.03
CA THR A 320 -21.62 11.41 -31.94
C THR A 320 -22.50 10.40 -31.21
N GLN A 321 -22.18 10.10 -29.96
CA GLN A 321 -22.94 9.22 -29.07
C GLN A 321 -23.02 9.82 -27.66
N PRO A 322 -24.01 9.42 -26.85
CA PRO A 322 -24.14 9.88 -25.48
C PRO A 322 -22.89 9.60 -24.65
N THR A 323 -22.45 10.58 -23.86
CA THR A 323 -21.49 10.32 -22.78
C THR A 323 -22.21 9.57 -21.67
N GLN A 324 -21.63 8.45 -21.22
CA GLN A 324 -22.17 7.62 -20.15
C GLN A 324 -21.66 8.10 -18.78
N PHE A 325 -22.56 8.48 -17.88
CA PHE A 325 -22.25 8.74 -16.47
C PHE A 325 -22.80 7.61 -15.62
N ARG A 326 -21.93 6.89 -14.91
CA ARG A 326 -22.35 5.84 -13.98
C ARG A 326 -22.03 6.25 -12.54
N PHE A 327 -23.05 6.20 -11.70
CA PHE A 327 -22.96 6.49 -10.28
C PHE A 327 -23.17 5.21 -9.49
N PHE A 328 -22.17 4.79 -8.72
CA PHE A 328 -22.17 3.51 -8.01
C PHE A 328 -21.99 3.72 -6.51
N PHE A 329 -23.05 3.58 -5.74
CA PHE A 329 -23.05 3.92 -4.32
C PHE A 329 -23.30 2.69 -3.45
N GLY A 330 -22.69 2.67 -2.27
CA GLY A 330 -23.07 1.71 -1.23
C GLY A 330 -24.34 2.17 -0.50
N GLN A 331 -24.90 1.26 0.29
CA GLN A 331 -25.95 1.58 1.25
C GLN A 331 -25.68 0.82 2.55
N THR A 332 -25.44 1.56 3.62
CA THR A 332 -25.18 0.97 4.94
C THR A 332 -26.47 0.37 5.53
N PRO A 333 -26.36 -0.62 6.43
CA PRO A 333 -27.52 -1.35 6.95
C PRO A 333 -28.44 -0.53 7.88
N THR A 334 -28.06 0.70 8.25
CA THR A 334 -28.87 1.57 9.13
C THR A 334 -30.12 2.10 8.44
N THR A 335 -30.18 2.04 7.10
CA THR A 335 -31.30 2.55 6.29
C THR A 335 -31.81 1.51 5.28
N PRO A 336 -32.23 0.30 5.67
CA PRO A 336 -32.35 -0.83 4.72
C PRO A 336 -33.70 -0.93 3.99
N VAL A 337 -34.69 -0.12 4.37
CA VAL A 337 -36.09 -0.27 3.93
C VAL A 337 -36.48 0.74 2.84
N GLY A 338 -35.59 1.67 2.45
CA GLY A 338 -35.87 2.68 1.41
C GLY A 338 -34.63 3.25 0.72
N GLU A 339 -34.84 4.13 -0.26
CA GLU A 339 -33.77 4.97 -0.82
C GLU A 339 -33.30 5.99 0.24
N PRO A 340 -31.99 6.08 0.54
CA PRO A 340 -31.45 7.12 1.41
C PRO A 340 -31.78 8.52 0.87
N ALA A 341 -31.97 9.51 1.76
CA ALA A 341 -32.35 10.86 1.38
C ALA A 341 -31.31 11.53 0.45
N ASN A 342 -30.01 11.35 0.74
CA ASN A 342 -28.95 11.84 -0.13
C ASN A 342 -28.98 11.17 -1.53
N TYR A 343 -29.41 9.91 -1.64
CA TYR A 343 -29.56 9.23 -2.93
C TYR A 343 -30.75 9.78 -3.74
N THR A 344 -31.90 10.00 -3.09
CA THR A 344 -33.08 10.58 -3.75
C THR A 344 -32.83 12.04 -4.16
N GLU A 345 -32.15 12.81 -3.32
CA GLU A 345 -31.71 14.18 -3.62
C GLU A 345 -30.74 14.22 -4.79
N PHE A 346 -29.78 13.30 -4.85
CA PHE A 346 -28.85 13.17 -5.97
C PHE A 346 -29.60 12.91 -7.29
N LYS A 347 -30.58 11.98 -7.28
CA LYS A 347 -31.46 11.68 -8.41
C LYS A 347 -32.26 12.91 -8.86
N ALA A 348 -32.80 13.68 -7.92
CA ALA A 348 -33.53 14.91 -8.20
C ALA A 348 -32.60 16.02 -8.73
N GLY A 349 -31.36 16.11 -8.22
CA GLY A 349 -30.31 17.01 -8.68
C GLY A 349 -29.97 16.80 -10.16
N LEU A 350 -29.81 15.54 -10.59
CA LEU A 350 -29.57 15.18 -11.99
C LEU A 350 -30.73 15.59 -12.91
N ILE A 351 -31.97 15.40 -12.48
CA ILE A 351 -33.16 15.85 -13.24
C ILE A 351 -33.15 17.38 -13.40
N ARG A 352 -32.91 18.11 -12.30
CA ARG A 352 -32.82 19.59 -12.33
C ARG A 352 -31.70 20.05 -13.27
N LEU A 353 -30.55 19.37 -13.25
CA LEU A 353 -29.42 19.68 -14.12
C LEU A 353 -29.81 19.59 -15.59
N ILE A 354 -30.48 18.51 -16.00
CA ILE A 354 -30.93 18.33 -17.39
C ILE A 354 -31.98 19.37 -17.77
N GLN A 355 -32.93 19.66 -16.88
CA GLN A 355 -33.98 20.65 -17.15
C GLN A 355 -33.41 22.05 -17.37
N GLU A 356 -32.46 22.46 -16.54
CA GLU A 356 -31.91 23.82 -16.56
C GLU A 356 -30.81 24.00 -17.60
N ARG A 357 -29.98 22.99 -17.82
CA ARG A 357 -28.75 23.11 -18.62
C ARG A 357 -28.75 22.29 -19.91
N GLY A 358 -29.63 21.28 -20.03
CA GLY A 358 -29.59 20.29 -21.10
C GLY A 358 -29.71 20.83 -22.52
N LYS A 359 -30.31 22.02 -22.69
CA LYS A 359 -30.46 22.69 -24.00
C LYS A 359 -29.14 23.15 -24.61
N GLU A 360 -28.10 23.31 -23.79
CA GLU A 360 -26.78 23.80 -24.22
C GLU A 360 -25.84 22.66 -24.67
N TRP A 361 -26.20 21.40 -24.39
CA TRP A 361 -25.33 20.25 -24.57
C TRP A 361 -25.32 19.71 -26.00
N GLU A 362 -24.18 19.17 -26.45
CA GLU A 362 -24.05 18.59 -27.80
C GLU A 362 -24.97 17.40 -28.01
N VAL A 363 -25.00 16.50 -27.02
CA VAL A 363 -25.73 15.24 -27.02
C VAL A 363 -26.22 15.00 -25.59
N MET A 364 -27.47 14.58 -25.45
CA MET A 364 -28.01 14.20 -24.13
C MET A 364 -27.24 12.99 -23.58
N PRO A 365 -26.89 12.98 -22.27
CA PRO A 365 -26.09 11.92 -21.68
C PRO A 365 -26.90 10.64 -21.44
N GLU A 366 -26.18 9.53 -21.28
CA GLU A 366 -26.72 8.29 -20.69
C GLU A 366 -26.36 8.29 -19.20
N ILE A 367 -27.34 8.17 -18.30
CA ILE A 367 -27.11 8.24 -16.85
C ILE A 367 -27.57 6.95 -16.18
N TRP A 368 -26.70 6.38 -15.36
CA TRP A 368 -26.92 5.16 -14.59
C TRP A 368 -26.69 5.38 -13.10
N MET A 369 -27.58 4.82 -12.28
CA MET A 369 -27.45 4.77 -10.83
C MET A 369 -27.43 3.32 -10.36
N GLY A 370 -26.48 3.01 -9.49
CA GLY A 370 -26.27 1.70 -8.89
C GLY A 370 -26.25 1.83 -7.38
N ARG A 371 -27.00 1.00 -6.67
CA ARG A 371 -26.88 0.86 -5.21
C ARG A 371 -26.45 -0.55 -4.89
N PHE A 372 -25.28 -0.69 -4.28
CA PHE A 372 -24.69 -1.98 -3.97
C PHE A 372 -24.71 -2.26 -2.48
N TYR A 373 -25.52 -3.24 -2.08
CA TYR A 373 -25.65 -3.77 -0.73
C TYR A 373 -26.38 -5.11 -0.77
N ARG A 374 -26.21 -5.94 0.28
CA ARG A 374 -26.94 -7.21 0.35
C ARG A 374 -28.42 -7.00 0.72
N LEU A 375 -29.29 -7.10 -0.28
CA LEU A 375 -30.71 -6.76 -0.22
C LEU A 375 -31.54 -7.66 0.72
N GLY A 376 -31.29 -8.97 0.76
CA GLY A 376 -32.13 -9.93 1.51
C GLY A 376 -31.79 -10.10 3.00
N ALA A 377 -30.51 -10.00 3.38
CA ALA A 377 -30.06 -10.24 4.76
C ALA A 377 -30.06 -8.97 5.63
N GLY A 378 -29.87 -7.79 5.02
CA GLY A 378 -29.94 -6.50 5.71
C GLY A 378 -31.35 -6.16 6.22
N ILE A 379 -32.39 -6.57 5.47
CA ILE A 379 -33.79 -6.36 5.86
C ILE A 379 -34.15 -7.20 7.11
N ILE A 380 -33.75 -8.48 7.15
CA ILE A 380 -33.98 -9.36 8.31
C ILE A 380 -33.19 -8.85 9.53
N SER A 381 -31.92 -8.50 9.34
CA SER A 381 -31.05 -8.01 10.42
C SER A 381 -31.54 -6.67 11.00
N ALA A 382 -32.09 -5.79 10.15
CA ALA A 382 -32.58 -4.48 10.60
C ALA A 382 -33.98 -4.51 11.21
N ILE A 383 -34.86 -5.40 10.74
CA ILE A 383 -36.14 -5.67 11.41
C ILE A 383 -35.86 -6.31 12.78
N GLN A 384 -34.92 -7.25 12.87
CA GLN A 384 -34.51 -7.87 14.13
C GLN A 384 -33.89 -6.85 15.10
N ALA A 385 -33.02 -5.95 14.62
CA ALA A 385 -32.43 -4.88 15.42
C ALA A 385 -33.49 -3.88 15.94
N LYS A 386 -34.52 -3.54 15.14
CA LYS A 386 -35.61 -2.64 15.55
C LYS A 386 -36.61 -3.28 16.51
N VAL A 387 -36.82 -4.61 16.45
CA VAL A 387 -37.91 -5.29 17.19
C VAL A 387 -37.42 -5.99 18.46
N PHE A 388 -36.21 -6.56 18.49
CA PHE A 388 -35.75 -7.42 19.59
C PHE A 388 -34.56 -6.87 20.37
N GLY A 389 -34.08 -5.67 20.04
CA GLY A 389 -32.82 -5.14 20.56
C GLY A 389 -31.59 -5.88 20.01
N SER A 390 -30.43 -5.24 20.08
CA SER A 390 -29.16 -5.71 19.51
C SER A 390 -28.64 -7.05 20.05
N ALA A 391 -29.27 -7.60 21.09
CA ALA A 391 -28.89 -8.86 21.73
C ALA A 391 -29.27 -10.14 20.94
N VAL A 392 -30.08 -10.03 19.88
CA VAL A 392 -30.59 -11.18 19.10
C VAL A 392 -29.85 -11.38 17.76
N ILE A 393 -28.78 -10.63 17.49
CA ILE A 393 -28.05 -10.70 16.22
C ILE A 393 -27.11 -11.92 16.22
N GLY A 394 -27.44 -12.95 15.43
CA GLY A 394 -26.55 -14.08 15.15
C GLY A 394 -25.28 -13.62 14.42
N VAL A 395 -24.13 -14.12 14.88
CA VAL A 395 -22.75 -13.66 14.58
C VAL A 395 -22.25 -14.04 13.18
N ASP A 396 -23.10 -13.93 12.16
CA ASP A 396 -22.79 -14.38 10.81
C ASP A 396 -22.44 -13.17 9.92
N ASP A 397 -21.22 -12.67 10.14
CA ASP A 397 -20.59 -11.48 9.53
C ASP A 397 -20.49 -11.55 7.99
N THR A 398 -20.66 -12.74 7.43
CA THR A 398 -20.75 -12.98 5.98
C THR A 398 -21.96 -12.30 5.35
N LYS A 399 -22.93 -11.81 6.14
CA LYS A 399 -24.24 -11.30 5.68
C LYS A 399 -24.29 -9.78 5.43
N MET A 400 -23.25 -9.01 5.78
CA MET A 400 -23.22 -7.55 5.66
C MET A 400 -22.13 -7.08 4.68
N THR A 401 -22.51 -6.73 3.46
CA THR A 401 -21.61 -6.16 2.45
C THR A 401 -22.30 -5.02 1.69
N TRP A 402 -21.51 -4.02 1.31
CA TRP A 402 -21.89 -2.86 0.49
C TRP A 402 -20.67 -2.33 -0.25
N ASN A 403 -20.88 -1.42 -1.21
CA ASN A 403 -19.78 -0.74 -1.89
C ASN A 403 -19.05 0.19 -0.94
N HIS A 404 -17.73 0.05 -0.86
CA HIS A 404 -16.86 0.94 -0.08
C HIS A 404 -15.77 1.58 -0.95
N THR A 405 -15.76 1.32 -2.26
CA THR A 405 -14.86 1.99 -3.21
C THR A 405 -15.13 3.49 -3.29
N LYS A 406 -14.06 4.26 -3.54
CA LYS A 406 -14.12 5.71 -3.80
C LYS A 406 -13.32 5.99 -5.06
N ILE A 407 -14.02 6.16 -6.17
CA ILE A 407 -13.45 6.25 -7.51
C ILE A 407 -14.15 7.39 -8.23
N ILE A 408 -13.40 8.30 -8.83
CA ILE A 408 -13.90 9.18 -9.88
C ILE A 408 -12.98 8.98 -11.08
N SER A 409 -13.46 8.37 -12.15
CA SER A 409 -12.62 7.97 -13.27
C SER A 409 -13.26 8.27 -14.61
N MET A 410 -12.47 8.78 -15.56
CA MET A 410 -12.94 9.16 -16.89
C MET A 410 -12.10 8.51 -17.99
N ASP A 411 -12.78 8.04 -19.04
CA ASP A 411 -12.21 7.61 -20.34
C ASP A 411 -10.91 6.80 -20.25
N GLY A 412 -10.77 5.97 -19.22
CA GLY A 412 -9.57 5.18 -18.96
C GLY A 412 -8.25 5.97 -18.89
N THR A 413 -8.29 7.28 -18.63
CA THR A 413 -7.12 8.17 -18.75
C THR A 413 -6.81 8.94 -17.48
N SER A 414 -7.80 9.30 -16.66
CA SER A 414 -7.58 9.94 -15.37
C SER A 414 -8.55 9.44 -14.32
N ALA A 415 -8.05 9.23 -13.10
CA ALA A 415 -8.88 8.82 -11.97
C ALA A 415 -8.40 9.41 -10.63
N LEU A 416 -9.36 9.67 -9.73
CA LEU A 416 -9.15 9.92 -8.31
C LEU A 416 -9.58 8.66 -7.55
N VAL A 417 -8.68 8.04 -6.81
CA VAL A 417 -8.92 6.80 -6.05
C VAL A 417 -8.28 6.89 -4.67
N GLY A 418 -8.98 6.42 -3.62
CA GLY A 418 -8.40 6.35 -2.27
C GLY A 418 -9.40 6.22 -1.14
N GLY A 419 -9.03 6.75 0.04
CA GLY A 419 -9.80 6.59 1.28
C GLY A 419 -10.91 7.61 1.51
N HIS A 420 -10.89 8.75 0.82
CA HIS A 420 -11.79 9.87 1.07
C HIS A 420 -13.26 9.57 0.73
N ASN A 421 -14.13 9.62 1.73
CA ASN A 421 -15.57 9.68 1.51
C ASN A 421 -15.95 11.03 0.87
N LEU A 422 -16.94 11.05 -0.02
CA LEU A 422 -17.52 12.28 -0.58
C LEU A 422 -18.50 12.93 0.41
N ASN A 423 -18.01 13.20 1.63
CA ASN A 423 -18.68 13.98 2.67
C ASN A 423 -17.83 15.24 2.95
N MET A 424 -18.35 16.40 2.56
CA MET A 424 -17.74 17.72 2.61
C MET A 424 -17.50 18.19 4.04
N ASP A 425 -18.32 17.73 4.98
CA ASP A 425 -18.17 17.99 6.41
C ASP A 425 -16.78 17.55 6.92
N LEU A 426 -16.27 16.43 6.41
CA LEU A 426 -14.95 15.88 6.78
C LEU A 426 -13.77 16.77 6.35
N PHE A 427 -14.02 17.73 5.45
CA PHE A 427 -13.02 18.67 4.95
C PHE A 427 -13.18 20.07 5.53
N ARG A 428 -14.43 20.53 5.73
CA ARG A 428 -14.76 21.93 6.05
C ARG A 428 -15.07 22.17 7.53
N SER A 429 -15.33 21.12 8.30
CA SER A 429 -15.69 21.23 9.71
C SER A 429 -14.52 20.87 10.62
N TYR A 430 -14.50 21.48 11.79
CA TYR A 430 -13.52 21.16 12.81
C TYR A 430 -14.08 20.07 13.73
N PRO A 431 -13.38 18.94 13.89
CA PRO A 431 -12.06 18.63 13.32
C PRO A 431 -12.13 17.94 11.95
N PRO A 432 -11.18 18.19 11.03
CA PRO A 432 -11.13 17.50 9.75
C PRO A 432 -10.58 16.08 9.94
N VAL A 433 -10.88 15.18 9.00
CA VAL A 433 -10.29 13.83 8.99
C VAL A 433 -8.92 13.86 8.30
N HIS A 434 -7.97 13.05 8.79
CA HIS A 434 -6.74 12.76 8.06
C HIS A 434 -6.97 11.58 7.11
N ASP A 435 -6.79 11.75 5.81
CA ASP A 435 -7.01 10.69 4.82
C ASP A 435 -6.14 10.89 3.58
N VAL A 436 -6.02 9.88 2.72
CA VAL A 436 -5.17 9.87 1.52
C VAL A 436 -5.92 9.29 0.32
N SER A 437 -5.89 10.03 -0.77
CA SER A 437 -6.23 9.55 -2.11
C SER A 437 -5.10 9.89 -3.09
N VAL A 438 -5.21 9.39 -4.32
CA VAL A 438 -4.31 9.76 -5.41
C VAL A 438 -5.09 10.14 -6.65
N VAL A 439 -4.55 11.11 -7.41
CA VAL A 439 -4.96 11.35 -8.80
C VAL A 439 -3.95 10.66 -9.70
N VAL A 440 -4.44 9.80 -10.60
CA VAL A 440 -3.60 9.09 -11.58
C VAL A 440 -3.91 9.55 -12.99
N HIS A 441 -2.88 9.74 -13.80
CA HIS A 441 -2.94 9.91 -15.24
C HIS A 441 -2.34 8.66 -15.91
N GLY A 442 -3.14 7.99 -16.74
CA GLY A 442 -2.76 6.79 -17.48
C GLY A 442 -3.72 5.62 -17.32
N LYS A 443 -3.28 4.45 -17.79
CA LYS A 443 -4.07 3.21 -17.84
C LYS A 443 -4.66 2.69 -16.51
N PRO A 444 -4.12 2.99 -15.30
CA PRO A 444 -4.79 2.61 -14.05
C PRO A 444 -6.24 3.10 -13.95
N ALA A 445 -6.55 4.27 -14.53
CA ALA A 445 -7.92 4.78 -14.60
C ALA A 445 -8.85 3.82 -15.35
N GLN A 446 -8.38 3.22 -16.45
CA GLN A 446 -9.14 2.18 -17.15
C GLN A 446 -9.35 0.95 -16.27
N GLY A 447 -8.32 0.54 -15.51
CA GLY A 447 -8.40 -0.55 -14.53
C GLY A 447 -9.53 -0.33 -13.51
N SER A 448 -9.69 0.90 -12.99
CA SER A 448 -10.78 1.24 -12.07
C SER A 448 -12.16 1.12 -12.70
N GLN A 449 -12.33 1.53 -13.96
CA GLN A 449 -13.63 1.41 -14.64
C GLN A 449 -13.95 -0.04 -15.03
N LEU A 450 -12.92 -0.84 -15.36
CA LEU A 450 -13.05 -2.27 -15.60
C LEU A 450 -13.37 -3.04 -14.30
N PHE A 451 -12.83 -2.60 -13.16
CA PHE A 451 -13.19 -3.14 -11.85
C PHE A 451 -14.69 -2.89 -11.57
N LEU A 452 -15.15 -1.66 -11.77
CA LEU A 452 -16.57 -1.32 -11.61
C LEU A 452 -17.47 -2.10 -12.57
N ASN A 453 -17.01 -2.44 -13.78
CA ASN A 453 -17.78 -3.33 -14.67
C ASN A 453 -18.08 -4.68 -14.01
N GLN A 454 -17.13 -5.27 -13.30
CA GLN A 454 -17.35 -6.53 -12.58
C GLN A 454 -18.44 -6.38 -11.52
N MET A 455 -18.51 -5.22 -10.88
CA MET A 455 -19.52 -4.93 -9.87
C MET A 455 -20.90 -4.63 -10.47
N TRP A 456 -20.97 -3.95 -11.62
CA TRP A 456 -22.22 -3.63 -12.32
C TRP A 456 -22.97 -4.86 -12.84
N VAL A 457 -22.26 -5.97 -13.10
CA VAL A 457 -22.85 -7.24 -13.57
C VAL A 457 -23.19 -8.21 -12.44
N CYS A 458 -23.00 -7.81 -11.18
CA CYS A 458 -23.35 -8.64 -10.03
C CYS A 458 -24.86 -8.96 -9.97
N GLY A 459 -25.19 -10.04 -9.25
CA GLY A 459 -26.57 -10.48 -9.06
C GLY A 459 -27.46 -9.42 -8.40
N LYS A 460 -28.76 -9.47 -8.70
CA LYS A 460 -29.79 -8.57 -8.14
C LYS A 460 -29.96 -8.65 -6.62
N ASP A 461 -29.27 -9.57 -5.95
CA ASP A 461 -29.18 -9.65 -4.49
C ASP A 461 -28.14 -8.68 -3.90
N LEU A 462 -27.24 -8.18 -4.74
CA LEU A 462 -26.13 -7.29 -4.36
C LEU A 462 -26.27 -5.89 -4.94
N ILE A 463 -26.97 -5.71 -6.07
CA ILE A 463 -27.08 -4.40 -6.73
C ILE A 463 -28.49 -4.13 -7.25
N THR A 464 -28.94 -2.89 -7.08
CA THR A 464 -30.06 -2.30 -7.86
C THR A 464 -29.52 -1.34 -8.90
N LYS A 465 -30.08 -1.35 -10.11
CA LYS A 465 -29.67 -0.58 -11.29
C LYS A 465 -30.86 0.22 -11.82
N GLU A 466 -30.64 1.50 -12.00
CA GLU A 466 -31.61 2.41 -12.61
C GLU A 466 -30.93 3.24 -13.71
N THR A 467 -31.70 3.61 -14.72
CA THR A 467 -31.27 4.57 -15.74
C THR A 467 -32.29 5.69 -15.90
N LEU A 468 -31.82 6.90 -16.18
CA LEU A 468 -32.69 8.06 -16.38
C LEU A 468 -33.14 8.15 -17.84
N ASN A 469 -34.45 8.08 -18.08
CA ASN A 469 -35.00 8.42 -19.38
C ASN A 469 -34.98 9.94 -19.56
N VAL A 470 -34.03 10.44 -20.34
CA VAL A 470 -33.81 11.88 -20.55
C VAL A 470 -34.94 12.57 -21.32
N SER A 471 -35.78 11.83 -22.06
CA SER A 471 -36.87 12.42 -22.85
C SER A 471 -38.08 12.81 -22.00
N ASN A 472 -38.34 12.09 -20.92
CA ASN A 472 -39.47 12.36 -20.00
C ASN A 472 -39.05 12.52 -18.54
N LEU A 473 -37.74 12.50 -18.26
CA LEU A 473 -37.12 12.71 -16.96
C LEU A 473 -37.62 11.74 -15.87
N SER A 474 -37.80 10.48 -16.24
CA SER A 474 -38.22 9.41 -15.32
C SER A 474 -37.13 8.35 -15.13
N TRP A 475 -36.95 7.90 -13.89
CA TRP A 475 -36.04 6.78 -13.57
C TRP A 475 -36.67 5.45 -13.94
N GLN A 476 -35.89 4.59 -14.59
CA GLN A 476 -36.32 3.25 -15.03
C GLN A 476 -35.46 2.17 -14.38
N ASN A 477 -36.10 1.22 -13.69
CA ASN A 477 -35.43 0.06 -13.14
C ASN A 477 -34.90 -0.87 -14.26
N LYS A 478 -33.69 -1.40 -14.07
CA LYS A 478 -32.99 -2.30 -15.01
C LYS A 478 -32.36 -3.51 -14.30
N ASP A 479 -32.89 -3.89 -13.14
CA ASP A 479 -32.35 -5.00 -12.34
C ASP A 479 -32.42 -6.35 -13.06
N SER A 480 -33.38 -6.52 -13.98
CA SER A 480 -33.60 -7.76 -14.70
C SER A 480 -32.62 -8.02 -15.85
N ASP A 481 -31.87 -7.01 -16.29
CA ASP A 481 -30.92 -7.14 -17.40
C ASP A 481 -29.46 -7.12 -16.88
N PRO A 482 -28.78 -8.28 -16.81
CA PRO A 482 -27.40 -8.34 -16.34
C PRO A 482 -26.40 -7.75 -17.33
N THR A 483 -26.81 -7.52 -18.60
CA THR A 483 -25.92 -6.98 -19.65
C THR A 483 -25.82 -5.46 -19.62
N LEU A 484 -26.59 -4.80 -18.76
CA LEU A 484 -26.62 -3.36 -18.58
C LEU A 484 -25.94 -2.91 -17.28
N PRO A 485 -25.29 -1.73 -17.26
CA PRO A 485 -24.99 -0.85 -18.41
C PRO A 485 -23.98 -1.46 -19.39
N ARG A 486 -24.13 -1.18 -20.70
CA ARG A 486 -23.16 -1.61 -21.71
C ARG A 486 -21.90 -0.77 -21.61
N ASP A 487 -20.74 -1.41 -21.69
CA ASP A 487 -19.46 -0.69 -21.69
C ASP A 487 -19.19 -0.08 -23.08
N PRO A 488 -19.13 1.26 -23.23
CA PRO A 488 -18.79 1.87 -24.51
C PRO A 488 -17.37 1.53 -24.98
N PHE A 489 -16.47 1.10 -24.10
CA PHE A 489 -15.07 0.83 -24.41
C PHE A 489 -14.87 -0.45 -25.24
N VAL A 490 -15.90 -1.29 -25.36
CA VAL A 490 -15.85 -2.48 -26.24
C VAL A 490 -15.94 -2.11 -27.73
N GLN A 491 -16.35 -0.87 -28.04
CA GLN A 491 -16.42 -0.39 -29.42
C GLN A 491 -14.99 -0.08 -29.92
N PRO A 492 -14.55 -0.59 -31.09
CA PRO A 492 -13.17 -0.46 -31.55
C PRO A 492 -12.68 0.99 -31.72
N ASP A 493 -13.55 1.89 -32.19
CA ASP A 493 -13.27 3.31 -32.37
C ASP A 493 -13.09 4.04 -31.03
N VAL A 494 -13.93 3.71 -30.04
CA VAL A 494 -13.79 4.20 -28.67
C VAL A 494 -12.48 3.68 -28.08
N ALA A 495 -12.20 2.37 -28.17
CA ALA A 495 -10.96 1.78 -27.66
C ALA A 495 -9.71 2.46 -28.25
N ALA A 496 -9.70 2.72 -29.56
CA ALA A 496 -8.60 3.43 -30.24
C ALA A 496 -8.46 4.88 -29.74
N TYR A 497 -9.57 5.58 -29.51
CA TYR A 497 -9.54 6.92 -28.91
C TYR A 497 -8.92 6.91 -27.50
N LEU A 498 -9.33 5.98 -26.63
CA LEU A 498 -8.81 5.88 -25.27
C LEU A 498 -7.30 5.59 -25.29
N GLU A 499 -6.85 4.67 -26.14
CA GLU A 499 -5.42 4.37 -26.30
C GLU A 499 -4.64 5.62 -26.75
N GLY A 500 -5.20 6.41 -27.67
CA GLY A 500 -4.64 7.68 -28.10
C GLY A 500 -4.53 8.70 -26.96
N GLN A 501 -5.59 8.88 -26.17
CA GLN A 501 -5.60 9.79 -25.02
C GLN A 501 -4.62 9.33 -23.91
N GLN A 502 -4.55 8.03 -23.66
CA GLN A 502 -3.59 7.45 -22.72
C GLN A 502 -2.15 7.71 -23.16
N LYS A 503 -1.82 7.55 -24.45
CA LYS A 503 -0.49 7.89 -24.98
C LYS A 503 -0.21 9.38 -24.87
N ALA A 504 -1.20 10.23 -25.17
CA ALA A 504 -1.06 11.68 -25.12
C ALA A 504 -0.79 12.19 -23.70
N ILE A 505 -1.52 11.72 -22.68
CA ILE A 505 -1.33 12.18 -21.30
C ILE A 505 0.01 11.71 -20.71
N ILE A 506 0.52 10.53 -21.11
CA ILE A 506 1.86 10.07 -20.76
C ILE A 506 2.94 10.91 -21.46
N ALA A 507 2.73 11.25 -22.74
CA ALA A 507 3.65 12.12 -23.48
C ALA A 507 3.69 13.54 -22.90
N LEU A 508 2.55 14.07 -22.46
CA LEU A 508 2.43 15.36 -21.78
C LEU A 508 3.32 15.43 -20.54
N HIS A 509 3.23 14.42 -19.67
CA HIS A 509 4.08 14.33 -18.47
C HIS A 509 5.57 14.17 -18.80
N LYS A 510 5.91 13.35 -19.80
CA LYS A 510 7.30 13.22 -20.27
C LYS A 510 7.87 14.53 -20.82
N GLY A 511 7.02 15.36 -21.44
CA GLY A 511 7.40 16.67 -21.93
C GLY A 511 7.59 17.71 -20.84
N GLY A 512 7.00 17.52 -19.65
CA GLY A 512 7.14 18.41 -18.49
C GLY A 512 6.49 19.79 -18.64
N VAL A 513 5.89 20.10 -19.79
CA VAL A 513 5.28 21.40 -20.10
C VAL A 513 3.85 21.19 -20.56
N GLN A 514 2.91 21.86 -19.90
CA GLN A 514 1.51 21.86 -20.30
C GLN A 514 1.29 22.88 -21.42
N PRO A 515 0.46 22.59 -22.44
CA PRO A 515 0.10 23.55 -23.47
C PRO A 515 -0.44 24.84 -22.85
N ASP A 516 -0.10 26.00 -23.44
CA ASP A 516 -0.72 27.27 -23.08
C ASP A 516 -2.15 27.32 -23.60
N GLY A 517 -3.07 26.88 -22.74
CA GLY A 517 -4.50 27.14 -22.89
C GLY A 517 -4.88 28.47 -22.25
N GLY A 518 -5.81 29.19 -22.88
CA GLY A 518 -6.42 30.40 -22.32
C GLY A 518 -7.24 30.08 -21.08
N GLU A 519 -6.56 30.01 -19.94
CA GLU A 519 -7.06 30.16 -18.58
C GLU A 519 -8.03 31.34 -18.43
N GLN A 520 -9.36 31.20 -18.56
CA GLN A 520 -10.20 32.31 -18.10
C GLN A 520 -10.03 32.41 -16.58
N GLY A 521 -9.52 33.55 -16.11
CA GLY A 521 -9.31 33.81 -14.69
C GLY A 521 -10.61 33.57 -13.93
N VAL A 522 -10.58 32.58 -13.02
CA VAL A 522 -11.74 32.27 -12.19
C VAL A 522 -11.79 33.32 -11.09
N ASN A 523 -12.78 34.22 -11.14
CA ASN A 523 -13.20 34.92 -9.95
C ASN A 523 -13.87 33.86 -9.07
N HIS A 524 -13.08 33.16 -8.25
CA HIS A 524 -13.66 32.42 -7.15
C HIS A 524 -14.48 33.44 -6.37
N GLU A 525 -15.79 33.22 -6.21
CA GLU A 525 -16.54 34.00 -5.24
C GLU A 525 -15.73 33.97 -3.94
N GLU A 526 -15.21 35.12 -3.52
CA GLU A 526 -14.60 35.28 -2.21
C GLU A 526 -15.71 34.95 -1.22
N TYR A 527 -15.73 33.69 -0.78
CA TYR A 527 -16.55 33.32 0.35
C TYR A 527 -16.06 34.20 1.50
N ALA A 528 -16.93 35.12 1.94
CA ALA A 528 -16.67 36.00 3.07
C ALA A 528 -15.99 35.22 4.22
N PRO A 529 -15.01 35.84 4.91
CA PRO A 529 -14.22 35.17 5.95
C PRO A 529 -15.14 34.48 6.95
N ALA A 530 -14.76 33.28 7.37
CA ALA A 530 -15.59 32.47 8.25
C ALA A 530 -15.78 33.12 9.61
N SER A 531 -17.01 33.11 10.10
CA SER A 531 -17.29 33.25 11.52
C SER A 531 -16.89 31.97 12.26
N LEU A 532 -16.50 32.12 13.52
CA LEU A 532 -16.08 31.06 14.43
C LEU A 532 -17.27 30.33 15.11
N ASP A 533 -18.51 30.76 14.86
CA ASP A 533 -19.74 30.24 15.47
C ASP A 533 -20.49 29.26 14.54
N ILE A 534 -20.94 28.12 15.07
CA ILE A 534 -21.77 27.12 14.38
C ILE A 534 -23.10 27.74 13.89
N ARG A 535 -23.67 28.70 14.64
CA ARG A 535 -24.85 29.45 14.19
C ARG A 535 -24.59 30.25 12.93
N ASP A 536 -23.37 30.75 12.76
CA ASP A 536 -23.01 31.52 11.57
C ASP A 536 -22.69 30.63 10.37
N GLN A 537 -22.34 29.36 10.58
CA GLN A 537 -22.31 28.32 9.55
C GLN A 537 -23.73 27.93 9.09
N ASP A 538 -24.68 27.77 10.02
CA ASP A 538 -26.09 27.58 9.67
C ASP A 538 -26.68 28.80 8.93
N LEU A 539 -26.26 30.01 9.31
CA LEU A 539 -26.58 31.25 8.57
C LEU A 539 -25.89 31.31 7.19
N LYS A 540 -24.70 30.72 7.03
CA LYS A 540 -24.04 30.57 5.72
C LYS A 540 -24.82 29.60 4.83
N THR A 541 -25.34 28.50 5.38
CA THR A 541 -26.26 27.58 4.68
C THR A 541 -27.50 28.34 4.17
N LEU A 542 -28.04 29.29 4.94
CA LEU A 542 -29.13 30.17 4.51
C LEU A 542 -28.71 31.18 3.42
N LEU A 543 -27.45 31.60 3.36
CA LEU A 543 -26.90 32.43 2.28
C LEU A 543 -26.64 31.60 1.01
N ASP A 544 -26.20 30.35 1.16
CA ASP A 544 -25.94 29.42 0.06
C ASP A 544 -27.24 29.06 -0.68
N LEU A 545 -28.40 29.12 -0.02
CA LEU A 545 -29.73 29.06 -0.66
C LEU A 545 -29.99 30.18 -1.68
N LYS A 546 -29.24 31.29 -1.64
CA LYS A 546 -29.35 32.39 -2.61
C LYS A 546 -28.41 32.23 -3.81
N LEU A 547 -27.50 31.25 -3.78
CA LEU A 547 -26.60 30.98 -4.90
C LEU A 547 -27.36 30.30 -6.05
N PRO A 548 -26.90 30.45 -7.32
CA PRO A 548 -27.45 29.69 -8.43
C PRO A 548 -27.42 28.18 -8.15
N VAL A 549 -28.46 27.48 -8.59
CA VAL A 549 -28.63 26.02 -8.38
C VAL A 549 -27.42 25.22 -8.88
N PHE A 550 -26.77 25.71 -9.94
CA PHE A 550 -25.53 25.14 -10.48
C PHE A 550 -24.43 26.20 -10.56
N PRO A 551 -23.16 25.84 -10.26
CA PRO A 551 -22.05 26.78 -10.30
C PRO A 551 -21.81 27.32 -11.71
N LEU A 552 -21.08 28.43 -11.82
CA LEU A 552 -20.61 28.94 -13.10
C LEU A 552 -19.71 27.89 -13.78
N ARG A 553 -19.83 27.78 -15.11
CA ARG A 553 -18.99 26.88 -15.91
C ARG A 553 -17.56 27.40 -15.90
N VAL A 554 -16.64 26.55 -15.47
CA VAL A 554 -15.21 26.85 -15.46
C VAL A 554 -14.49 25.77 -16.26
N ILE A 555 -13.90 26.18 -17.39
CA ILE A 555 -13.14 25.27 -18.24
C ILE A 555 -11.69 25.33 -17.80
N TYR A 556 -11.16 24.17 -17.47
CA TYR A 556 -9.78 24.03 -17.05
C TYR A 556 -8.99 23.21 -18.06
N THR A 557 -8.07 23.90 -18.73
CA THR A 557 -7.25 23.33 -19.80
C THR A 557 -5.96 22.72 -19.26
N LYS A 558 -5.46 23.25 -18.14
CA LYS A 558 -4.30 22.74 -17.40
C LYS A 558 -4.75 21.86 -16.23
N TYR A 559 -3.86 20.96 -15.85
CA TYR A 559 -3.92 20.14 -14.65
C TYR A 559 -3.18 20.86 -13.51
N ALA A 560 -3.82 21.04 -12.37
CA ALA A 560 -3.22 21.64 -11.19
C ALA A 560 -2.17 20.73 -10.55
N GLY A 561 -1.10 21.31 -9.99
CA GLY A 561 -0.01 20.59 -9.33
C GLY A 561 0.68 19.58 -10.26
N PHE A 562 0.86 19.93 -11.53
CA PHE A 562 1.36 19.02 -12.56
C PHE A 562 2.76 18.48 -12.26
N GLU A 563 3.61 19.28 -11.61
CA GLU A 563 4.93 18.92 -11.11
C GLU A 563 4.92 17.92 -9.94
N GLU A 564 3.78 17.79 -9.25
CA GLU A 564 3.60 16.83 -8.15
C GLU A 564 3.32 15.41 -8.64
N TYR A 565 2.95 15.25 -9.91
CA TYR A 565 2.73 13.94 -10.51
C TYR A 565 4.06 13.22 -10.75
N LYS A 566 4.23 12.06 -10.11
CA LYS A 566 5.46 11.26 -10.22
C LYS A 566 5.23 9.97 -10.98
N LEU A 567 6.28 9.55 -11.69
CA LEU A 567 6.24 8.34 -12.51
C LEU A 567 6.12 7.09 -11.64
N ALA A 568 5.02 6.36 -11.84
CA ALA A 568 4.91 4.96 -11.51
C ALA A 568 5.22 4.13 -12.76
N THR A 569 6.25 3.28 -12.70
CA THR A 569 6.67 2.44 -13.83
C THR A 569 5.64 1.36 -14.13
N ARG A 570 5.01 0.83 -13.08
CA ARG A 570 3.93 -0.16 -13.15
C ARG A 570 2.90 0.12 -12.07
N ASN A 571 1.64 -0.19 -12.38
CA ASN A 571 0.56 -0.09 -11.41
C ASN A 571 -0.43 -1.22 -11.66
N LEU A 572 -0.69 -2.02 -10.63
CA LEU A 572 -1.62 -3.13 -10.63
C LEU A 572 -2.91 -2.72 -9.92
N VAL A 573 -4.00 -2.65 -10.67
CA VAL A 573 -5.34 -2.38 -10.13
C VAL A 573 -6.02 -3.69 -9.79
N LEU A 574 -6.46 -3.85 -8.55
CA LEU A 574 -7.17 -5.04 -8.08
C LEU A 574 -8.12 -4.67 -6.93
N GLY A 575 -8.86 -5.63 -6.39
CA GLY A 575 -9.72 -5.36 -5.25
C GLY A 575 -10.33 -6.62 -4.65
N LYS A 576 -11.33 -6.42 -3.78
CA LYS A 576 -12.17 -7.48 -3.23
C LYS A 576 -13.62 -7.06 -3.29
N TYR A 577 -14.51 -8.01 -3.59
CA TYR A 577 -15.95 -7.75 -3.73
C TYR A 577 -16.72 -9.07 -3.80
N TRP A 578 -18.04 -8.98 -3.64
CA TRP A 578 -18.93 -10.11 -3.88
C TRP A 578 -19.48 -10.05 -5.30
N ASN A 579 -19.45 -11.16 -6.02
CA ASN A 579 -20.07 -11.27 -7.35
C ASN A 579 -21.31 -12.17 -7.39
N GLY A 580 -21.74 -12.67 -6.22
CA GLY A 580 -22.87 -13.57 -6.07
C GLY A 580 -23.15 -13.92 -4.60
N PRO A 581 -24.16 -14.77 -4.35
CA PRO A 581 -24.64 -15.04 -2.99
C PRO A 581 -23.83 -16.08 -2.21
N ASP A 582 -23.03 -16.93 -2.87
CA ASP A 582 -22.33 -18.05 -2.22
C ASP A 582 -21.01 -17.59 -1.55
N PRO A 583 -20.88 -17.65 -0.21
CA PRO A 583 -19.66 -17.28 0.51
C PRO A 583 -18.39 -18.01 0.10
N ALA A 584 -18.49 -19.28 -0.32
CA ALA A 584 -17.31 -20.08 -0.64
C ALA A 584 -16.73 -19.76 -2.02
N THR A 585 -17.57 -19.36 -2.96
CA THR A 585 -17.21 -19.21 -4.39
C THR A 585 -17.36 -17.78 -4.92
N SER A 586 -18.21 -16.96 -4.31
CA SER A 586 -18.58 -15.65 -4.83
C SER A 586 -17.76 -14.49 -4.26
N PHE A 587 -16.96 -14.71 -3.21
CA PHE A 587 -16.10 -13.66 -2.67
C PHE A 587 -14.78 -13.58 -3.45
N GLN A 588 -14.61 -12.47 -4.16
CA GLN A 588 -13.39 -12.12 -4.87
C GLN A 588 -12.40 -11.53 -3.86
N LYS A 589 -11.19 -12.09 -3.78
CA LYS A 589 -10.24 -11.83 -2.69
C LYS A 589 -8.85 -11.41 -3.16
N ALA A 590 -8.73 -10.77 -4.32
CA ALA A 590 -7.42 -10.36 -4.85
C ALA A 590 -6.67 -9.43 -3.89
N ALA A 591 -7.38 -8.49 -3.25
CA ALA A 591 -6.77 -7.58 -2.27
C ALA A 591 -6.23 -8.32 -1.03
N GLU A 592 -6.93 -9.34 -0.54
CA GLU A 592 -6.46 -10.15 0.59
C GLU A 592 -5.19 -10.95 0.22
N ILE A 593 -5.16 -11.53 -0.99
CA ILE A 593 -3.99 -12.24 -1.50
C ILE A 593 -2.81 -11.27 -1.70
N MET A 594 -3.06 -10.08 -2.25
CA MET A 594 -2.04 -9.04 -2.40
C MET A 594 -1.42 -8.70 -1.04
N LYS A 595 -2.24 -8.36 -0.04
CA LYS A 595 -1.76 -8.02 1.32
C LYS A 595 -0.91 -9.14 1.90
N GLU A 596 -1.35 -10.39 1.79
CA GLU A 596 -0.58 -11.55 2.26
C GLU A 596 0.78 -11.66 1.56
N GLN A 597 0.81 -11.60 0.23
CA GLN A 597 2.05 -11.72 -0.55
C GLN A 597 3.05 -10.59 -0.26
N LEU A 598 2.54 -9.37 -0.07
CA LEU A 598 3.35 -8.20 0.24
C LEU A 598 3.94 -8.28 1.66
N ILE A 599 3.12 -8.61 2.66
CA ILE A 599 3.55 -8.64 4.06
C ILE A 599 4.53 -9.79 4.31
N LYS A 600 4.19 -11.01 3.88
CA LYS A 600 4.97 -12.21 4.23
C LYS A 600 6.32 -12.26 3.53
N HIS A 601 6.50 -11.53 2.43
CA HIS A 601 7.74 -11.49 1.67
C HIS A 601 8.46 -10.13 1.73
N ALA A 602 8.05 -9.26 2.66
CA ALA A 602 8.79 -8.04 2.95
C ALA A 602 10.19 -8.38 3.49
N LYS A 603 11.20 -7.70 2.94
CA LYS A 603 12.62 -7.96 3.17
C LYS A 603 13.19 -7.09 4.27
N LYS A 604 12.77 -5.83 4.37
CA LYS A 604 13.39 -4.79 5.21
C LYS A 604 12.39 -4.01 6.03
N THR A 605 11.32 -3.52 5.42
CA THR A 605 10.43 -2.54 6.06
C THR A 605 8.99 -2.67 5.60
N ILE A 606 8.07 -2.72 6.55
CA ILE A 606 6.64 -2.52 6.32
C ILE A 606 6.22 -1.25 7.04
N ARG A 607 5.53 -0.38 6.31
CA ARG A 607 4.96 0.87 6.84
C ARG A 607 3.47 0.92 6.54
N MET A 608 2.64 1.18 7.53
CA MET A 608 1.18 1.19 7.36
C MET A 608 0.56 2.42 8.01
N SER A 609 -0.41 3.03 7.35
CA SER A 609 -1.29 4.06 7.92
C SER A 609 -2.74 3.65 7.70
N GLN A 610 -3.47 3.47 8.79
CA GLN A 610 -4.83 2.93 8.80
C GLN A 610 -5.71 3.65 9.82
N MET A 611 -7.04 3.53 9.66
CA MET A 611 -7.96 3.87 10.74
C MET A 611 -7.75 2.94 11.94
N ASP A 612 -7.85 1.63 11.71
CA ASP A 612 -7.59 0.61 12.72
C ASP A 612 -6.92 -0.61 12.06
N LEU A 613 -6.18 -1.37 12.85
CA LEU A 613 -5.73 -2.72 12.47
C LEU A 613 -6.57 -3.80 13.18
N VAL A 614 -7.06 -3.48 14.38
CA VAL A 614 -7.93 -4.32 15.20
C VAL A 614 -9.24 -3.62 15.50
N SER A 615 -10.34 -4.29 15.18
CA SER A 615 -11.69 -3.73 15.30
C SER A 615 -12.45 -4.38 16.46
N ALA A 616 -12.99 -3.57 17.38
CA ALA A 616 -13.84 -4.07 18.48
C ALA A 616 -15.13 -4.75 18.00
N TRP A 617 -15.53 -4.49 16.75
CA TRP A 617 -16.67 -5.15 16.09
C TRP A 617 -16.41 -6.62 15.80
N LYS A 618 -15.15 -7.04 15.69
CA LYS A 618 -14.76 -8.40 15.36
C LYS A 618 -14.45 -9.16 16.64
N LYS A 619 -15.18 -10.25 16.85
CA LYS A 619 -15.11 -11.03 18.08
C LYS A 619 -13.78 -11.75 18.25
N ASN A 620 -13.23 -12.32 17.17
CA ASN A 620 -12.14 -13.27 17.25
C ASN A 620 -10.82 -12.71 16.69
N TRP A 621 -9.71 -13.08 17.31
CA TRP A 621 -8.36 -12.84 16.80
C TRP A 621 -8.16 -13.44 15.41
N SER A 622 -8.76 -14.62 15.15
CA SER A 622 -8.67 -15.33 13.88
C SER A 622 -9.10 -14.48 12.68
N ASP A 623 -9.97 -13.51 12.89
CA ASP A 623 -10.51 -12.63 11.84
C ASP A 623 -9.47 -11.58 11.41
N HIS A 624 -8.50 -11.27 12.28
CA HIS A 624 -7.47 -10.24 12.09
C HIS A 624 -6.24 -10.77 11.35
N LYS A 625 -6.44 -11.14 10.07
CA LYS A 625 -5.40 -11.79 9.25
C LYS A 625 -4.16 -10.94 9.00
N VAL A 626 -4.32 -9.63 8.82
CA VAL A 626 -3.17 -8.73 8.64
C VAL A 626 -2.25 -8.76 9.86
N CYS A 627 -2.79 -8.71 11.08
CA CYS A 627 -1.99 -8.86 12.30
C CYS A 627 -1.24 -10.19 12.33
N GLN A 628 -1.92 -11.30 12.01
CA GLN A 628 -1.31 -12.63 11.98
C GLN A 628 -0.15 -12.70 10.98
N TRP A 629 -0.33 -12.18 9.76
CA TRP A 629 0.71 -12.14 8.74
C TRP A 629 1.90 -11.28 9.15
N LEU A 630 1.67 -10.16 9.85
CA LEU A 630 2.75 -9.32 10.39
C LEU A 630 3.58 -10.06 11.45
N LEU A 631 2.92 -10.76 12.39
CA LEU A 631 3.63 -11.56 13.39
C LEU A 631 4.44 -12.68 12.73
N GLU A 632 3.85 -13.36 11.73
CA GLU A 632 4.54 -14.40 10.96
C GLU A 632 5.75 -13.85 10.20
N ALA A 633 5.60 -12.73 9.51
CA ALA A 633 6.68 -12.07 8.77
C ALA A 633 7.83 -11.65 9.70
N LEU A 634 7.51 -11.07 10.86
CA LEU A 634 8.50 -10.69 11.86
C LEU A 634 9.26 -11.91 12.41
N LEU A 635 8.60 -13.04 12.64
CA LEU A 635 9.27 -14.27 13.11
C LEU A 635 10.18 -14.88 12.04
N ASN A 636 9.76 -14.83 10.77
CA ASN A 636 10.51 -15.44 9.66
C ASN A 636 11.64 -14.57 9.14
N ASN A 637 11.60 -13.25 9.35
CA ASN A 637 12.61 -12.30 8.90
C ASN A 637 13.11 -11.43 10.07
N THR A 638 14.33 -11.70 10.54
CA THR A 638 14.95 -10.98 11.66
C THR A 638 15.42 -9.57 11.32
N ALA A 639 15.56 -9.23 10.03
CA ALA A 639 15.93 -7.90 9.56
C ALA A 639 14.71 -6.97 9.40
N LEU A 640 13.49 -7.52 9.30
CA LEU A 640 12.27 -6.77 9.04
C LEU A 640 11.95 -5.75 10.15
N GLN A 641 11.64 -4.53 9.78
CA GLN A 641 11.07 -3.51 10.67
C GLN A 641 9.61 -3.24 10.28
N VAL A 642 8.73 -3.12 11.27
CA VAL A 642 7.30 -2.84 11.05
C VAL A 642 6.93 -1.57 11.79
N GLN A 643 6.41 -0.59 11.06
CA GLN A 643 5.96 0.70 11.57
C GLN A 643 4.51 0.93 11.17
N ILE A 644 3.64 1.19 12.14
CA ILE A 644 2.19 1.31 11.91
C ILE A 644 1.70 2.57 12.59
N VAL A 645 0.90 3.36 11.88
CA VAL A 645 0.14 4.47 12.47
C VAL A 645 -1.35 4.17 12.34
N VAL A 646 -2.06 4.20 13.48
CA VAL A 646 -3.51 4.01 13.57
C VAL A 646 -4.19 5.26 14.10
N SER A 647 -5.52 5.33 14.01
CA SER A 647 -6.28 6.33 14.74
C SER A 647 -6.06 6.19 16.25
N PRO A 648 -5.88 7.31 16.97
CA PRO A 648 -5.94 7.34 18.42
C PRO A 648 -7.32 6.89 18.93
N LEU A 649 -7.37 6.37 20.16
CA LEU A 649 -8.64 6.11 20.84
C LEU A 649 -9.55 7.35 20.92
N ASP A 650 -10.84 7.10 20.66
CA ASP A 650 -11.89 8.11 20.49
C ASP A 650 -11.56 9.17 19.42
N ALA A 651 -10.84 8.77 18.36
CA ALA A 651 -10.76 9.57 17.16
C ALA A 651 -12.15 9.90 16.61
N GLY A 652 -12.33 11.14 16.18
CA GLY A 652 -13.52 11.56 15.48
C GLY A 652 -13.25 12.74 14.55
N ALA A 653 -14.17 12.96 13.61
CA ALA A 653 -14.07 14.02 12.61
C ALA A 653 -15.45 14.55 12.21
N GLY A 654 -15.49 15.70 11.56
CA GLY A 654 -16.72 16.35 11.13
C GLY A 654 -17.47 17.06 12.25
N ALA A 655 -18.46 17.88 11.88
CA ALA A 655 -19.24 18.68 12.82
C ALA A 655 -20.06 17.83 13.80
N ALA A 656 -20.45 16.63 13.40
CA ALA A 656 -21.23 15.69 14.21
C ALA A 656 -20.38 14.72 15.06
N GLY A 657 -19.06 14.79 14.94
CA GLY A 657 -18.14 13.88 15.62
C GLY A 657 -18.29 12.44 15.14
N ASP A 658 -18.25 12.21 13.82
CA ASP A 658 -18.25 10.88 13.23
C ASP A 658 -17.08 10.05 13.77
N GLN A 659 -17.32 8.77 14.04
CA GLN A 659 -16.35 7.91 14.71
C GLN A 659 -15.26 7.41 13.74
N TYR A 660 -13.99 7.67 14.10
CA TYR A 660 -12.80 7.25 13.35
C TYR A 660 -11.83 6.40 14.20
N SER A 661 -12.31 5.76 15.25
CA SER A 661 -11.60 4.67 15.95
C SER A 661 -12.57 3.57 16.37
N PHE A 662 -12.20 2.32 16.11
CA PHE A 662 -12.95 1.13 16.52
C PHE A 662 -12.44 0.51 17.82
N GLY A 663 -11.94 1.35 18.72
CA GLY A 663 -11.86 1.02 20.15
C GLY A 663 -10.57 0.34 20.59
N SER A 664 -9.62 0.09 19.69
CA SER A 664 -8.30 -0.45 20.04
C SER A 664 -7.25 0.66 20.20
N GLY A 665 -7.16 1.57 19.23
CA GLY A 665 -6.06 2.52 19.17
C GLY A 665 -4.69 1.85 19.13
N ALA A 666 -3.62 2.61 19.29
CA ALA A 666 -2.26 2.06 19.17
C ALA A 666 -1.93 1.08 20.30
N SER A 667 -2.27 1.49 21.53
CA SER A 667 -1.94 0.75 22.76
C SER A 667 -2.53 -0.66 22.78
N ARG A 668 -3.85 -0.78 22.63
CA ARG A 668 -4.49 -2.10 22.69
C ARG A 668 -4.15 -2.96 21.47
N THR A 669 -3.95 -2.36 20.30
CA THR A 669 -3.51 -3.11 19.11
C THR A 669 -2.14 -3.75 19.36
N PHE A 670 -1.18 -3.02 19.93
CA PHE A 670 0.11 -3.60 20.28
C PHE A 670 -0.04 -4.69 21.36
N GLU A 671 -0.78 -4.43 22.43
CA GLU A 671 -0.99 -5.42 23.50
C GLU A 671 -1.59 -6.74 22.99
N LEU A 672 -2.55 -6.69 22.06
CA LEU A 672 -3.12 -7.89 21.43
C LEU A 672 -2.10 -8.64 20.57
N MET A 673 -1.29 -7.90 19.79
CA MET A 673 -0.21 -8.48 18.99
C MET A 673 0.88 -9.11 19.87
N GLU A 674 1.25 -8.47 20.98
CA GLU A 674 2.14 -9.03 22.01
C GLU A 674 1.56 -10.30 22.63
N TYR A 675 0.28 -10.26 23.03
CA TYR A 675 -0.39 -11.40 23.63
C TYR A 675 -0.36 -12.62 22.71
N TYR A 676 -0.75 -12.47 21.44
CA TYR A 676 -0.75 -13.60 20.49
C TYR A 676 0.60 -13.91 19.85
N MET A 677 1.62 -13.07 20.08
CA MET A 677 3.00 -13.44 19.85
C MET A 677 3.51 -14.37 20.97
N THR A 678 2.97 -14.28 22.17
CA THR A 678 3.48 -14.94 23.38
C THR A 678 2.56 -16.00 23.98
N HIS A 679 1.32 -16.12 23.51
CA HIS A 679 0.31 -17.06 23.99
C HIS A 679 -0.35 -17.80 22.84
N ASP A 680 -0.68 -19.07 23.07
CA ASP A 680 -1.42 -19.87 22.11
C ASP A 680 -2.88 -19.39 22.01
N VAL A 681 -3.36 -19.22 20.78
CA VAL A 681 -4.69 -18.63 20.52
C VAL A 681 -5.83 -19.49 21.08
N ALA A 682 -5.69 -20.82 21.07
CA ALA A 682 -6.77 -21.74 21.42
C ALA A 682 -6.82 -22.04 22.93
N THR A 683 -5.67 -22.00 23.60
CA THR A 683 -5.51 -22.43 24.99
C THR A 683 -5.16 -21.31 25.96
N ASP A 684 -4.75 -20.14 25.46
CA ASP A 684 -4.17 -19.04 26.24
C ASP A 684 -2.89 -19.43 26.99
N ALA A 685 -2.31 -20.59 26.69
CA ALA A 685 -1.08 -21.04 27.34
C ALA A 685 0.11 -20.20 26.84
N PRO A 686 1.01 -19.73 27.73
CA PRO A 686 2.24 -19.07 27.33
C PRO A 686 3.08 -19.97 26.41
N ILE A 687 3.62 -19.37 25.35
CA ILE A 687 4.53 -20.02 24.40
C ILE A 687 5.96 -19.80 24.88
N SER A 688 6.72 -20.87 25.00
CA SER A 688 8.15 -20.80 25.34
C SER A 688 8.93 -20.03 24.26
N ASP A 689 9.81 -19.11 24.69
CA ASP A 689 10.68 -18.31 23.80
C ASP A 689 12.18 -18.53 24.10
N PRO A 690 12.69 -19.77 23.98
CA PRO A 690 14.10 -20.04 24.20
C PRO A 690 14.93 -19.33 23.13
N GLY A 691 15.80 -18.41 23.53
CA GLY A 691 16.61 -17.58 22.61
C GLY A 691 15.99 -16.23 22.26
N GLY A 692 14.82 -15.88 22.81
CA GLY A 692 14.25 -14.53 22.71
C GLY A 692 13.80 -14.14 21.30
N ILE A 693 13.44 -15.09 20.45
CA ILE A 693 13.05 -14.85 19.05
C ILE A 693 11.78 -13.98 19.01
N ARG A 694 10.78 -14.32 19.83
CA ARG A 694 9.50 -13.60 19.90
C ARG A 694 9.68 -12.23 20.53
N ALA A 695 10.45 -12.14 21.61
CA ALA A 695 10.81 -10.86 22.22
C ALA A 695 11.56 -9.94 21.23
N ASN A 696 12.50 -10.47 20.45
CA ASN A 696 13.22 -9.72 19.43
C ASN A 696 12.35 -9.35 18.21
N ALA A 697 11.33 -10.13 17.90
CA ALA A 697 10.31 -9.76 16.91
C ALA A 697 9.47 -8.56 17.38
N LEU A 698 9.03 -8.56 18.65
CA LEU A 698 8.25 -7.46 19.23
C LEU A 698 9.02 -6.14 19.28
N LYS A 699 10.35 -6.18 19.47
CA LYS A 699 11.21 -4.98 19.43
C LYS A 699 11.24 -4.25 18.09
N ARG A 700 10.86 -4.95 17.01
CA ARG A 700 10.85 -4.43 15.63
C ARG A 700 9.44 -4.08 15.17
N LEU A 701 8.44 -4.25 16.03
CA LEU A 701 7.05 -3.87 15.80
C LEU A 701 6.76 -2.56 16.53
N HIS A 702 6.51 -1.50 15.78
CA HIS A 702 6.17 -0.19 16.32
C HIS A 702 4.76 0.21 15.88
N ILE A 703 3.87 0.48 16.84
CA ILE A 703 2.50 0.93 16.57
C ILE A 703 2.27 2.27 17.26
N ALA A 704 1.94 3.30 16.50
CA ALA A 704 1.74 4.65 16.97
C ALA A 704 0.31 5.16 16.74
N PRO A 705 -0.23 5.99 17.63
CA PRO A 705 -1.41 6.79 17.35
C PRO A 705 -1.07 7.95 16.40
N LEU A 706 -2.04 8.44 15.63
CA LEU A 706 -1.84 9.61 14.74
C LEU A 706 -1.50 10.88 15.53
N TYR A 707 -0.33 11.43 15.24
CA TYR A 707 0.08 12.79 15.56
C TYR A 707 0.55 13.47 14.27
N TYR A 708 0.16 14.73 14.08
CA TYR A 708 0.60 15.56 12.95
C TYR A 708 1.57 16.67 13.36
N THR A 709 1.83 16.83 14.65
CA THR A 709 2.66 17.91 15.21
C THR A 709 3.23 17.49 16.56
N ASP A 710 4.43 17.98 16.87
CA ASP A 710 5.10 17.85 18.18
C ASP A 710 4.71 18.97 19.16
N LYS A 711 3.85 19.90 18.72
CA LYS A 711 3.39 21.06 19.50
C LYS A 711 2.14 20.77 20.33
N VAL A 712 1.84 19.50 20.60
CA VAL A 712 0.78 19.13 21.54
C VAL A 712 1.28 19.40 22.96
N PRO A 713 0.54 20.13 23.82
CA PRO A 713 0.96 20.37 25.20
C PRO A 713 1.30 19.06 25.92
N ALA A 714 2.41 19.02 26.67
CA ALA A 714 2.94 17.78 27.24
C ALA A 714 1.95 17.00 28.14
N ASN A 715 0.98 17.68 28.76
CA ASN A 715 -0.08 17.07 29.56
C ASN A 715 -1.30 16.60 28.74
N LYS A 716 -1.30 16.82 27.42
CA LYS A 716 -2.37 16.48 26.47
C LYS A 716 -1.92 15.46 25.41
N THR A 717 -0.89 14.67 25.69
CA THR A 717 -0.32 13.67 24.75
C THR A 717 -0.75 12.23 25.05
N GLN A 718 -1.67 12.01 26.00
CA GLN A 718 -2.07 10.66 26.36
C GLN A 718 -3.28 10.20 25.55
N GLU A 719 -3.06 9.23 24.65
CA GLU A 719 -4.11 8.59 23.83
C GLU A 719 -5.29 8.13 24.69
N GLY A 720 -6.52 8.42 24.25
CA GLY A 720 -7.75 7.97 24.91
C GLY A 720 -7.97 8.54 26.31
N VAL A 721 -7.17 9.51 26.76
CA VAL A 721 -7.29 10.18 28.05
C VAL A 721 -7.24 11.70 27.87
N THR A 722 -6.08 12.26 27.51
CA THR A 722 -5.88 13.72 27.42
C THR A 722 -5.63 14.23 26.00
N TYR A 723 -5.27 13.37 25.05
CA TYR A 723 -5.08 13.74 23.65
C TYR A 723 -6.41 13.90 22.92
N LYS A 724 -6.92 15.12 22.96
CA LYS A 724 -8.24 15.54 22.44
C LYS A 724 -8.11 16.89 21.75
N TRP A 725 -8.93 17.14 20.74
CA TRP A 725 -9.00 18.44 20.08
C TRP A 725 -9.31 19.55 21.09
N PRO A 726 -8.54 20.66 21.11
CA PRO A 726 -8.89 21.82 21.92
C PRO A 726 -10.12 22.52 21.36
N ASP A 727 -10.87 23.19 22.23
CA ASP A 727 -12.00 24.06 21.88
C ASP A 727 -13.06 23.38 20.98
N LEU A 728 -13.25 22.07 21.18
CA LEU A 728 -14.25 21.28 20.49
C LEU A 728 -15.61 21.48 21.17
N SER A 729 -16.65 21.81 20.39
CA SER A 729 -18.01 21.92 20.91
C SER A 729 -18.61 20.53 21.17
N PRO A 730 -19.61 20.41 22.06
CA PRO A 730 -20.24 19.12 22.38
C PRO A 730 -20.81 18.36 21.17
N GLU A 731 -21.20 19.08 20.11
CA GLU A 731 -21.73 18.49 18.87
C GLU A 731 -20.66 17.66 18.15
N GLY A 732 -19.40 18.13 18.17
CA GLY A 732 -18.25 17.44 17.58
C GLY A 732 -17.71 16.28 18.42
N TYR A 733 -18.36 15.95 19.54
CA TYR A 733 -17.98 14.80 20.36
C TYR A 733 -18.36 13.50 19.66
N THR A 734 -17.51 12.48 19.82
CA THR A 734 -17.64 11.18 19.17
C THR A 734 -18.19 10.13 20.12
N ALA A 735 -18.82 9.09 19.56
CA ALA A 735 -19.11 7.89 20.33
C ALA A 735 -17.80 7.18 20.73
N THR A 736 -17.73 6.65 21.95
CA THR A 736 -16.57 5.88 22.40
C THR A 736 -16.82 4.38 22.25
N LEU A 737 -15.90 3.70 21.55
CA LEU A 737 -15.82 2.24 21.48
C LEU A 737 -14.64 1.67 22.27
N LYS A 738 -13.95 2.54 23.03
CA LYS A 738 -12.74 2.20 23.78
C LYS A 738 -12.94 0.91 24.57
N GLN A 739 -12.14 -0.09 24.23
CA GLN A 739 -12.11 -1.35 24.97
C GLN A 739 -11.18 -1.21 26.18
N PRO A 740 -11.43 -1.94 27.27
CA PRO A 740 -10.51 -1.99 28.40
C PRO A 740 -9.11 -2.47 27.98
N PRO A 741 -8.04 -2.03 28.68
CA PRO A 741 -6.71 -2.60 28.52
C PRO A 741 -6.69 -4.11 28.81
N LEU A 742 -5.73 -4.83 28.22
CA LEU A 742 -5.63 -6.29 28.42
C LEU A 742 -5.33 -6.67 29.87
N SER A 743 -4.77 -5.76 30.68
CA SER A 743 -4.57 -5.96 32.12
C SER A 743 -5.87 -6.01 32.93
N VAL A 744 -6.97 -5.50 32.37
CA VAL A 744 -8.30 -5.51 32.99
C VAL A 744 -9.14 -6.64 32.42
N GLU A 745 -9.16 -6.76 31.10
CA GLU A 745 -9.93 -7.77 30.38
C GLU A 745 -9.04 -8.47 29.35
N PRO A 746 -8.29 -9.51 29.78
CA PRO A 746 -7.43 -10.26 28.88
C PRO A 746 -8.25 -11.11 27.90
N PRO A 747 -7.70 -11.43 26.72
CA PRO A 747 -8.36 -12.33 25.79
C PRO A 747 -8.58 -13.72 26.38
N VAL A 748 -9.63 -14.40 25.93
CA VAL A 748 -9.92 -15.78 26.33
C VAL A 748 -10.19 -16.62 25.08
N LYS A 749 -9.33 -17.59 24.81
CA LYS A 749 -9.43 -18.56 23.70
C LYS A 749 -9.69 -17.88 22.36
N GLY A 750 -8.91 -16.85 22.08
CA GLY A 750 -9.00 -16.10 20.82
C GLY A 750 -10.10 -15.05 20.76
N VAL A 751 -10.92 -14.88 21.80
CA VAL A 751 -11.97 -13.85 21.87
C VAL A 751 -11.38 -12.54 22.38
N ILE A 752 -11.55 -11.46 21.61
CA ILE A 752 -10.90 -10.15 21.84
C ILE A 752 -11.86 -8.95 21.82
N GLY A 753 -13.13 -9.17 21.46
CA GLY A 753 -14.14 -8.12 21.31
C GLY A 753 -15.56 -8.67 21.22
N SER A 754 -16.53 -7.79 20.99
CA SER A 754 -17.95 -8.17 20.87
C SER A 754 -18.71 -7.20 19.97
N ALA A 755 -19.22 -7.72 18.84
CA ALA A 755 -20.04 -6.96 17.91
C ALA A 755 -21.29 -6.36 18.57
N ALA A 756 -21.98 -7.12 19.43
CA ALA A 756 -23.21 -6.67 20.09
C ALA A 756 -22.93 -5.49 21.05
N TRP A 757 -21.86 -5.59 21.85
CA TRP A 757 -21.46 -4.50 22.73
C TRP A 757 -20.92 -3.29 21.97
N ALA A 758 -20.20 -3.51 20.86
CA ALA A 758 -19.75 -2.42 19.99
C ALA A 758 -20.94 -1.64 19.41
N VAL A 759 -21.99 -2.31 18.90
CA VAL A 759 -23.23 -1.63 18.45
C VAL A 759 -23.83 -0.78 19.57
N ILE A 760 -23.96 -1.36 20.76
CA ILE A 760 -24.59 -0.68 21.89
C ILE A 760 -23.76 0.53 22.34
N ASN A 761 -22.44 0.41 22.38
CA ASN A 761 -21.56 1.51 22.78
C ASN A 761 -21.54 2.62 21.72
N ALA A 762 -21.48 2.27 20.43
CA ALA A 762 -21.53 3.22 19.32
C ALA A 762 -22.85 4.00 19.26
N SER A 763 -23.95 3.45 19.78
CA SER A 763 -25.26 4.11 19.78
C SER A 763 -25.37 5.31 20.73
N GLY A 764 -24.43 5.45 21.68
CA GLY A 764 -24.49 6.48 22.71
C GLY A 764 -25.48 6.21 23.85
N TYR A 765 -26.16 5.05 23.87
CA TYR A 765 -27.13 4.70 24.92
C TYR A 765 -26.47 4.33 26.25
N ILE A 766 -25.29 3.69 26.22
CA ILE A 766 -24.56 3.27 27.43
C ILE A 766 -23.47 4.25 27.83
N TYR A 767 -22.76 4.81 26.84
CA TYR A 767 -21.70 5.78 27.06
C TYR A 767 -22.07 7.10 26.40
N SER A 768 -21.99 8.20 27.15
CA SER A 768 -22.11 9.53 26.58
C SER A 768 -20.99 9.77 25.56
N LYS A 769 -21.27 10.58 24.53
CA LYS A 769 -20.25 11.05 23.60
C LYS A 769 -19.10 11.73 24.36
N VAL A 770 -17.88 11.56 23.87
CA VAL A 770 -16.65 12.09 24.47
C VAL A 770 -15.97 13.08 23.52
N PRO A 771 -15.15 14.03 24.03
CA PRO A 771 -14.28 14.82 23.18
C PRO A 771 -13.47 13.91 22.24
N SER A 772 -13.30 14.33 21.00
CA SER A 772 -12.63 13.54 19.97
C SER A 772 -11.14 13.83 19.88
N ALA A 773 -10.37 12.81 19.48
CA ALA A 773 -8.97 12.94 19.05
C ALA A 773 -8.90 13.09 17.50
N PRO A 774 -7.75 13.47 16.93
CA PRO A 774 -7.56 13.48 15.46
C PRO A 774 -7.82 12.11 14.84
N GLY A 775 -8.67 12.02 13.82
CA GLY A 775 -8.98 10.77 13.13
C GLY A 775 -8.07 10.48 11.94
N ASN A 776 -7.53 9.27 11.87
CA ASN A 776 -6.87 8.71 10.71
C ASN A 776 -7.87 7.86 9.92
N HIS A 777 -7.92 8.05 8.61
CA HIS A 777 -8.74 7.24 7.72
C HIS A 777 -7.98 6.81 6.46
N ALA A 778 -6.67 7.03 6.42
CA ALA A 778 -5.83 6.57 5.32
C ALA A 778 -5.92 5.05 5.16
N LYS A 779 -5.70 4.57 3.93
CA LYS A 779 -5.51 3.13 3.62
C LYS A 779 -4.20 2.92 2.88
N ILE A 780 -3.09 3.10 3.59
CA ILE A 780 -1.75 3.10 2.99
C ILE A 780 -0.92 1.94 3.54
N MET A 781 -0.19 1.27 2.66
CA MET A 781 0.86 0.31 2.98
C MET A 781 2.07 0.54 2.07
N ILE A 782 3.29 0.62 2.61
CA ILE A 782 4.53 0.76 1.85
C ILE A 782 5.44 -0.41 2.23
N ILE A 783 5.99 -1.08 1.22
CA ILE A 783 6.81 -2.29 1.38
C ILE A 783 8.19 -2.02 0.79
N ASP A 784 9.23 -2.21 1.62
CA ASP A 784 10.66 -2.16 1.27
C ASP A 784 11.15 -0.92 0.53
N ASP A 785 10.39 0.18 0.56
CA ASP A 785 10.61 1.37 -0.27
C ASP A 785 10.58 1.06 -1.79
N GLU A 786 9.98 -0.06 -2.17
CA GLU A 786 9.88 -0.57 -3.54
C GLU A 786 8.47 -0.40 -4.12
N VAL A 787 7.44 -0.61 -3.31
CA VAL A 787 6.03 -0.48 -3.71
C VAL A 787 5.18 0.15 -2.61
N TYR A 788 4.07 0.77 -2.99
CA TYR A 788 3.02 1.15 -2.04
C TYR A 788 1.63 0.80 -2.54
N VAL A 789 0.71 0.59 -1.61
CA VAL A 789 -0.71 0.39 -1.82
C VAL A 789 -1.46 1.64 -1.38
N VAL A 790 -2.37 2.09 -2.23
CA VAL A 790 -3.35 3.14 -1.92
C VAL A 790 -4.70 2.75 -2.53
N GLY A 791 -5.78 2.96 -1.79
CA GLY A 791 -7.09 2.54 -2.21
C GLY A 791 -8.15 2.81 -1.16
N SER A 792 -9.23 2.04 -1.23
CA SER A 792 -10.29 2.08 -0.23
C SER A 792 -10.21 0.95 0.78
N ASP A 793 -9.31 -0.03 0.58
CA ASP A 793 -9.26 -1.29 1.34
C ASP A 793 -8.71 -1.11 2.76
N ASN A 794 -9.53 -1.44 3.75
CA ASN A 794 -9.12 -1.41 5.15
C ASN A 794 -8.27 -2.65 5.50
N LEU A 795 -7.27 -2.48 6.37
CA LEU A 795 -6.48 -3.61 6.88
C LEU A 795 -7.15 -4.33 8.06
N TYR A 796 -8.11 -3.70 8.74
CA TYR A 796 -8.97 -4.39 9.69
C TYR A 796 -9.97 -5.33 8.95
N PRO A 797 -10.51 -6.35 9.62
CA PRO A 797 -11.31 -7.36 8.92
C PRO A 797 -12.61 -6.77 8.35
N GLY A 798 -12.89 -7.05 7.08
CA GLY A 798 -14.09 -6.57 6.40
C GLY A 798 -14.38 -7.32 5.10
N PHE A 799 -15.67 -7.45 4.76
CA PHE A 799 -16.15 -8.08 3.53
C PHE A 799 -16.81 -7.06 2.58
N LEU A 800 -16.39 -5.80 2.67
CA LEU A 800 -16.86 -4.72 1.83
C LEU A 800 -16.25 -4.83 0.42
N SER A 801 -16.91 -4.21 -0.56
CA SER A 801 -16.32 -4.10 -1.89
C SER A 801 -15.34 -2.93 -1.94
N GLU A 802 -14.07 -3.22 -2.17
CA GLU A 802 -12.93 -2.30 -2.04
C GLU A 802 -11.95 -2.47 -3.20
N ILE A 803 -11.24 -1.40 -3.57
CA ILE A 803 -10.28 -1.33 -4.68
C ILE A 803 -8.94 -0.80 -4.18
N ASP A 804 -7.86 -1.32 -4.76
CA ASP A 804 -6.49 -0.90 -4.50
C ASP A 804 -5.69 -0.67 -5.78
N TYR A 805 -4.77 0.29 -5.71
CA TYR A 805 -3.64 0.42 -6.59
C TYR A 805 -2.38 -0.04 -5.87
N LEU A 806 -1.73 -1.08 -6.41
CA LEU A 806 -0.36 -1.43 -6.06
C LEU A 806 0.59 -0.75 -7.02
N VAL A 807 1.34 0.22 -6.51
CA VAL A 807 2.17 1.14 -7.28
C VAL A 807 3.65 0.76 -7.13
N GLU A 808 4.33 0.62 -8.26
CA GLU A 808 5.78 0.48 -8.35
C GLU A 808 6.37 1.64 -9.19
N GLY A 809 7.54 2.11 -8.77
CA GLY A 809 8.31 3.12 -9.48
C GLY A 809 9.01 4.05 -8.52
N LYS A 810 10.33 4.18 -8.67
CA LYS A 810 11.19 4.92 -7.72
C LYS A 810 10.66 6.32 -7.40
N ASP A 811 10.21 7.06 -8.40
CA ASP A 811 9.76 8.45 -8.23
C ASP A 811 8.45 8.52 -7.44
N ALA A 812 7.44 7.73 -7.82
CA ALA A 812 6.16 7.68 -7.11
C ALA A 812 6.30 7.16 -5.67
N VAL A 813 7.11 6.11 -5.47
CA VAL A 813 7.33 5.52 -4.13
C VAL A 813 8.12 6.48 -3.24
N SER A 814 9.19 7.09 -3.76
CA SER A 814 9.96 8.09 -3.01
C SER A 814 9.10 9.30 -2.65
N GLN A 815 8.17 9.71 -3.51
CA GLN A 815 7.23 10.79 -3.20
C GLN A 815 6.29 10.40 -2.05
N MET A 816 5.69 9.21 -2.09
CA MET A 816 4.86 8.70 -0.98
C MET A 816 5.64 8.66 0.34
N ILE A 817 6.91 8.24 0.30
CA ILE A 817 7.75 8.23 1.49
C ILE A 817 8.04 9.66 1.96
N ASN A 818 8.52 10.52 1.08
CA ASN A 818 9.05 11.84 1.47
C ASN A 818 7.97 12.84 1.84
N SER A 819 6.87 12.91 1.09
CA SER A 819 5.82 13.91 1.32
C SER A 819 4.73 13.47 2.27
N TYR A 820 4.57 12.15 2.49
CA TYR A 820 3.52 11.61 3.35
C TYR A 820 4.08 10.82 4.53
N TRP A 821 4.80 9.72 4.29
CA TRP A 821 5.23 8.84 5.37
C TRP A 821 6.20 9.49 6.34
N ASN A 822 7.24 10.17 5.85
CA ASN A 822 8.28 10.76 6.69
C ASN A 822 7.70 11.82 7.65
N PRO A 823 6.87 12.78 7.22
CA PRO A 823 6.16 13.67 8.13
C PRO A 823 5.26 12.93 9.11
N LEU A 824 4.44 11.97 8.64
CA LEU A 824 3.56 11.18 9.49
C LEU A 824 4.35 10.48 10.62
N TRP A 825 5.43 9.79 10.27
CA TRP A 825 6.26 9.05 11.21
C TRP A 825 7.10 9.96 12.10
N GLN A 826 7.55 11.12 11.62
CA GLN A 826 8.25 12.12 12.42
C GLN A 826 7.43 12.53 13.64
N TYR A 827 6.13 12.76 13.46
CA TYR A 827 5.26 13.22 14.55
C TYR A 827 4.61 12.06 15.31
N SER A 828 4.23 10.97 14.64
CA SER A 828 3.57 9.82 15.30
C SER A 828 4.56 8.86 15.95
N GLY A 829 5.71 8.62 15.33
CA GLY A 829 6.72 7.65 15.77
C GLY A 829 7.23 7.83 17.21
N PRO A 830 7.44 9.06 17.72
CA PRO A 830 7.80 9.29 19.13
C PRO A 830 6.75 8.80 20.14
N HIS A 831 5.50 8.60 19.71
CA HIS A 831 4.41 8.06 20.52
C HIS A 831 4.16 6.56 20.25
N SER A 832 5.07 5.90 19.52
CA SER A 832 4.95 4.48 19.21
C SER A 832 5.17 3.58 20.42
N ILE A 833 4.50 2.44 20.39
CA ILE A 833 4.62 1.36 21.36
C ILE A 833 5.28 0.19 20.64
N SER A 834 6.32 -0.36 21.27
CA SER A 834 7.09 -1.50 20.75
C SER A 834 7.54 -2.42 21.88
N GLY A 835 8.01 -3.62 21.53
CA GLY A 835 8.69 -4.47 22.50
C GLY A 835 9.97 -3.78 22.96
N SER A 836 10.22 -3.71 24.25
CA SER A 836 11.47 -3.17 24.81
C SER A 836 12.51 -4.28 25.01
N SER A 837 13.80 -3.92 25.02
CA SER A 837 14.86 -4.69 25.72
C SER A 837 14.54 -4.87 27.20
N ASP A 838 13.70 -3.99 27.72
CA ASP A 838 13.14 -4.00 29.05
C ASP A 838 11.83 -4.78 29.01
N ILE A 839 11.89 -6.11 29.09
CA ILE A 839 10.85 -6.80 29.84
C ILE A 839 10.87 -6.05 31.17
N CYS A 840 9.89 -5.18 31.44
CA CYS A 840 9.73 -4.61 32.76
C CYS A 840 9.42 -5.80 33.67
N SER A 841 10.49 -6.42 34.17
CA SER A 841 10.39 -7.43 35.19
C SER A 841 9.72 -6.75 36.37
N ASN A 842 8.86 -7.49 37.05
CA ASN A 842 8.38 -7.04 38.33
C ASN A 842 9.48 -7.07 39.39
N TYR A 843 10.69 -7.58 39.09
CA TYR A 843 11.77 -7.75 40.06
C TYR A 843 13.20 -7.55 39.50
N LEU A 844 14.15 -7.17 40.36
CA LEU A 844 15.59 -7.13 40.09
C LEU A 844 16.31 -8.15 40.95
N THR A 845 17.31 -8.81 40.37
CA THR A 845 18.17 -9.75 41.09
C THR A 845 19.31 -9.05 41.83
N LEU A 846 20.07 -9.83 42.61
CA LEU A 846 21.21 -9.34 43.38
C LEU A 846 22.22 -8.60 42.48
N MET A 847 22.63 -7.40 42.88
CA MET A 847 23.58 -6.54 42.15
C MET A 847 23.13 -6.08 40.75
N GLU A 848 21.85 -6.28 40.40
CA GLU A 848 21.26 -5.75 39.17
C GLU A 848 20.82 -4.29 39.35
N PRO A 849 21.32 -3.34 38.54
CA PRO A 849 21.02 -1.92 38.74
C PRO A 849 19.72 -1.48 38.07
N LEU A 850 18.87 -0.77 38.81
CA LEU A 850 17.80 0.08 38.26
C LEU A 850 18.33 1.48 37.98
N GLY A 851 18.73 1.75 36.74
CA GLY A 851 19.22 3.06 36.32
C GLY A 851 18.10 4.09 36.16
N VAL A 852 18.47 5.37 35.98
CA VAL A 852 17.52 6.47 35.68
C VAL A 852 16.55 6.09 34.56
N ASN A 853 15.27 6.36 34.77
CA ASN A 853 14.10 5.97 33.97
C ASN A 853 13.85 4.45 33.86
N GLY A 854 14.68 3.62 34.49
CA GLY A 854 14.43 2.20 34.64
C GLY A 854 13.24 1.96 35.56
N THR A 855 12.38 0.99 35.20
CA THR A 855 11.15 0.71 35.94
C THR A 855 10.95 -0.76 36.26
N LEU A 856 10.33 -1.03 37.41
CA LEU A 856 9.76 -2.34 37.74
C LEU A 856 8.24 -2.20 37.77
N ILE A 857 7.52 -3.06 37.07
CA ILE A 857 6.05 -2.99 36.99
C ILE A 857 5.48 -4.21 37.69
N SER A 858 4.51 -4.02 38.58
CA SER A 858 3.84 -5.13 39.26
C SER A 858 3.20 -6.11 38.27
N SER A 859 3.03 -7.36 38.66
CA SER A 859 2.46 -8.40 37.79
C SER A 859 1.06 -8.04 37.28
N ASN A 860 0.24 -7.40 38.13
CA ASN A 860 -1.09 -6.91 37.78
C ASN A 860 -1.09 -5.56 37.03
N ARG A 861 0.09 -4.99 36.74
CA ARG A 861 0.31 -3.70 36.07
C ARG A 861 -0.41 -2.52 36.73
N GLN A 862 -0.77 -2.62 38.01
CA GLN A 862 -1.42 -1.55 38.78
C GLN A 862 -0.42 -0.63 39.48
N TYR A 863 0.86 -1.02 39.56
CA TYR A 863 1.89 -0.24 40.22
C TYR A 863 3.21 -0.36 39.48
N PHE A 864 4.04 0.67 39.57
CA PHE A 864 5.42 0.60 39.11
C PHE A 864 6.36 1.36 40.04
N ALA A 865 7.58 0.86 40.17
CA ALA A 865 8.71 1.57 40.73
C ALA A 865 9.55 2.19 39.60
N ILE A 866 10.12 3.36 39.82
CA ILE A 866 10.97 4.08 38.87
C ILE A 866 12.13 4.76 39.59
N MET A 867 13.33 4.69 39.01
CA MET A 867 14.44 5.55 39.40
C MET A 867 14.36 6.86 38.61
N GLN A 868 14.13 7.98 39.29
CA GLN A 868 14.00 9.29 38.63
C GLN A 868 15.37 9.95 38.37
N ALA A 869 15.40 10.88 37.41
CA ALA A 869 16.61 11.58 36.98
C ALA A 869 17.19 12.55 38.04
N ASP A 870 16.43 12.84 39.10
CA ASP A 870 16.88 13.59 40.27
C ASP A 870 17.46 12.69 41.38
N GLY A 871 17.50 11.38 41.16
CA GLY A 871 18.01 10.37 42.09
C GLY A 871 16.96 9.79 43.03
N ASN A 872 15.69 10.20 42.92
CA ASN A 872 14.62 9.71 43.78
C ASN A 872 14.06 8.37 43.25
N LEU A 873 14.18 7.30 44.03
CA LEU A 873 13.48 6.04 43.76
C LEU A 873 12.01 6.18 44.20
N CYS A 874 11.06 6.07 43.28
CA CYS A 874 9.64 6.27 43.54
C CYS A 874 8.79 5.06 43.18
N VAL A 875 7.60 4.96 43.77
CA VAL A 875 6.54 4.00 43.45
C VAL A 875 5.25 4.78 43.18
N TYR A 876 4.58 4.41 42.09
CA TYR A 876 3.31 4.99 41.66
C TYR A 876 2.28 3.88 41.39
N GLN A 877 1.01 4.24 41.50
CA GLN A 877 -0.10 3.47 40.94
C GLN A 877 -0.18 3.76 39.43
N GLY A 878 -0.38 2.74 38.60
CA GLY A 878 -0.44 2.83 37.14
C GLY A 878 0.78 2.18 36.46
N THR A 879 1.11 2.67 35.27
CA THR A 879 2.29 2.24 34.49
C THR A 879 3.21 3.44 34.23
N PRO A 880 4.47 3.24 33.80
CA PRO A 880 5.37 4.35 33.48
C PRO A 880 4.80 5.35 32.46
N HIS A 881 3.93 4.88 31.56
CA HIS A 881 3.24 5.69 30.54
C HIS A 881 1.89 6.26 31.01
N ASN A 882 1.36 5.80 32.15
CA ASN A 882 0.13 6.27 32.75
C ASN A 882 0.29 6.36 34.28
N GLN A 883 1.11 7.32 34.70
CA GLN A 883 1.45 7.53 36.10
C GLN A 883 0.25 8.10 36.86
N GLY A 884 -0.38 7.26 37.67
CA GLY A 884 -1.43 7.64 38.59
C GLY A 884 -0.87 8.13 39.92
N LYS A 885 -1.53 7.73 41.02
CA LYS A 885 -1.27 8.24 42.36
C LYS A 885 0.16 7.89 42.84
N TYR A 886 0.87 8.87 43.39
CA TYR A 886 2.12 8.64 44.12
C TYR A 886 1.88 7.77 45.36
N VAL A 887 2.65 6.68 45.48
CA VAL A 887 2.51 5.69 46.57
C VAL A 887 3.63 5.85 47.59
N TRP A 888 4.87 5.90 47.14
CA TRP A 888 6.05 5.97 48.01
C TRP A 888 7.26 6.53 47.25
N GLY A 889 8.29 6.97 47.97
CA GLY A 889 9.56 7.36 47.39
C GLY A 889 10.65 7.52 48.44
N SER A 890 11.91 7.41 48.02
CA SER A 890 13.09 7.52 48.89
C SER A 890 13.25 8.91 49.53
N GLN A 891 12.61 9.93 48.93
CA GLN A 891 12.66 11.33 49.37
C GLN A 891 14.10 11.89 49.44
N LYS A 892 15.00 11.33 48.63
CA LYS A 892 16.38 11.80 48.48
C LYS A 892 16.63 12.15 47.02
N THR A 893 17.21 13.31 46.82
CA THR A 893 17.57 13.83 45.50
C THR A 893 19.02 14.30 45.51
N GLY A 894 19.64 14.31 44.34
CA GLY A 894 20.99 14.84 44.11
C GLY A 894 20.98 15.93 43.02
N PRO A 895 22.10 16.65 42.82
CA PRO A 895 22.28 17.44 41.60
C PRO A 895 22.11 16.50 40.39
N GLY A 896 21.16 16.83 39.50
CA GLY A 896 20.71 15.94 38.41
C GLY A 896 21.86 15.31 37.60
N GLY A 897 21.65 14.07 37.13
CA GLY A 897 22.71 13.26 36.51
C GLY A 897 22.31 11.79 36.39
N GLN A 898 23.32 10.90 36.26
CA GLN A 898 23.10 9.45 36.28
C GLN A 898 23.02 8.94 37.72
N PHE A 899 22.04 8.08 37.99
CA PHE A 899 21.80 7.40 39.26
C PHE A 899 21.43 5.94 39.00
N PHE A 900 21.64 5.09 40.00
CA PHE A 900 21.10 3.74 39.99
C PHE A 900 20.77 3.24 41.38
N THR A 901 19.75 2.39 41.47
CA THR A 901 19.37 1.64 42.68
C THR A 901 19.78 0.18 42.53
N VAL A 902 20.24 -0.47 43.58
CA VAL A 902 20.66 -1.87 43.55
C VAL A 902 20.44 -2.55 44.91
N VAL A 903 20.11 -3.85 44.92
CA VAL A 903 20.13 -4.68 46.14
C VAL A 903 21.52 -5.30 46.29
N GLN A 904 22.14 -5.04 47.44
CA GLN A 904 23.49 -5.49 47.77
C GLN A 904 23.51 -6.88 48.43
N ALA A 905 24.70 -7.49 48.53
CA ALA A 905 24.90 -8.85 49.04
C ALA A 905 24.58 -9.02 50.54
N ASP A 906 24.35 -7.92 51.26
CA ASP A 906 23.92 -7.85 52.65
C ASP A 906 22.40 -7.60 52.79
N GLY A 907 21.65 -7.59 51.68
CA GLY A 907 20.21 -7.33 51.65
C GLY A 907 19.82 -5.86 51.67
N ASN A 908 20.79 -4.94 51.70
CA ASN A 908 20.54 -3.51 51.70
C ASN A 908 20.20 -3.02 50.28
N LEU A 909 19.10 -2.28 50.13
CA LEU A 909 18.72 -1.64 48.86
C LEU A 909 19.27 -0.21 48.88
N CYS A 910 20.18 0.10 47.96
CA CYS A 910 20.96 1.33 47.97
C CYS A 910 20.89 2.06 46.63
N THR A 911 20.92 3.40 46.69
CA THR A 911 20.98 4.32 45.56
C THR A 911 22.31 5.07 45.56
N TYR A 912 22.95 5.15 44.40
CA TYR A 912 24.24 5.83 44.19
C TYR A 912 24.18 6.80 43.02
N PHE A 913 25.07 7.80 43.03
CA PHE A 913 25.41 8.58 41.83
C PHE A 913 26.19 7.70 40.83
N GLY A 914 26.04 7.97 39.52
CA GLY A 914 26.76 7.28 38.45
C GLY A 914 26.03 6.05 37.90
N THR A 915 26.79 5.06 37.45
CA THR A 915 26.31 3.75 36.96
C THR A 915 27.00 2.62 37.71
N MET A 916 26.52 1.38 37.61
CA MET A 916 27.12 0.23 38.29
C MET A 916 28.62 0.03 37.93
N GLY A 917 29.04 0.40 36.71
CA GLY A 917 30.44 0.33 36.27
C GLY A 917 31.30 1.53 36.66
N ASN A 918 30.69 2.63 37.11
CA ASN A 918 31.36 3.85 37.57
C ASN A 918 30.57 4.45 38.74
N GLN A 919 30.59 3.73 39.86
CA GLN A 919 29.81 4.06 41.05
C GLN A 919 30.40 5.29 41.74
N GLY A 920 29.59 6.34 41.84
CA GLY A 920 29.87 7.56 42.58
C GLY A 920 29.44 7.48 44.04
N LYS A 921 29.18 8.67 44.64
CA LYS A 921 28.82 8.78 46.06
C LYS A 921 27.51 8.04 46.38
N TYR A 922 27.39 7.58 47.62
CA TYR A 922 26.15 7.07 48.20
C TYR A 922 25.10 8.19 48.33
N LEU A 923 23.85 7.91 47.94
CA LEU A 923 22.73 8.85 48.06
C LEU A 923 21.71 8.41 49.11
N TRP A 924 21.23 7.16 49.04
CA TRP A 924 20.19 6.64 49.92
C TRP A 924 20.26 5.12 50.05
N GLY A 925 19.66 4.55 51.08
CA GLY A 925 19.46 3.11 51.21
C GLY A 925 18.60 2.73 52.40
N THR A 926 18.13 1.49 52.43
CA THR A 926 17.14 1.01 53.40
C THR A 926 17.69 0.83 54.82
N GLN A 927 19.02 0.76 54.97
CA GLN A 927 19.71 0.55 56.25
C GLN A 927 19.25 -0.73 56.98
N ARG A 928 18.80 -1.73 56.21
CA ARG A 928 18.41 -3.06 56.70
C ARG A 928 19.43 -4.07 56.21
N LEU A 929 20.11 -4.71 57.15
CA LEU A 929 21.08 -5.76 56.89
C LEU A 929 20.44 -7.11 57.23
N ALA A 930 20.68 -8.11 56.39
CA ALA A 930 20.27 -9.50 56.60
C ALA A 930 21.48 -10.44 56.49
N ASP A 931 21.41 -11.59 57.15
CA ASP A 931 22.47 -12.61 57.07
C ASP A 931 22.70 -13.04 55.63
N GLY A 932 23.97 -13.06 55.22
CA GLY A 932 24.42 -13.19 53.83
C GLY A 932 23.68 -14.21 52.97
N GLY A 933 23.52 -13.90 51.69
CA GLY A 933 22.78 -14.71 50.74
C GLY A 933 22.49 -13.99 49.42
N LYS A 934 21.62 -14.60 48.61
CA LYS A 934 21.06 -13.97 47.41
C LYS A 934 19.80 -13.21 47.81
N PHE A 935 19.58 -12.05 47.20
CA PHE A 935 18.45 -11.18 47.45
C PHE A 935 17.89 -10.67 46.12
N PHE A 936 16.63 -10.26 46.12
CA PHE A 936 15.99 -9.62 44.98
C PHE A 936 15.01 -8.53 45.43
N LEU A 937 14.83 -7.50 44.60
CA LEU A 937 13.84 -6.43 44.75
C LEU A 937 12.62 -6.77 43.92
N ILE A 938 11.40 -6.59 44.40
CA ILE A 938 10.16 -6.84 43.63
C ILE A 938 9.12 -5.76 43.87
N MET A 939 8.50 -5.29 42.78
CA MET A 939 7.29 -4.48 42.78
C MET A 939 6.06 -5.39 42.86
N GLN A 940 5.39 -5.42 44.01
CA GLN A 940 4.22 -6.27 44.26
C GLN A 940 2.91 -5.62 43.81
N ASP A 941 1.91 -6.48 43.59
CA ASP A 941 0.58 -6.15 43.07
C ASP A 941 -0.26 -5.27 44.00
N ASP A 942 0.11 -5.19 45.27
CA ASP A 942 -0.50 -4.33 46.27
C ASP A 942 0.14 -2.93 46.33
N GLY A 943 1.16 -2.66 45.52
CA GLY A 943 1.90 -1.40 45.51
C GLY A 943 3.04 -1.35 46.52
N ASN A 944 3.46 -2.47 47.11
CA ASN A 944 4.62 -2.57 47.96
C ASN A 944 5.88 -2.94 47.15
N LEU A 945 6.96 -2.15 47.28
CA LEU A 945 8.26 -2.46 46.73
C LEU A 945 9.10 -3.15 47.81
N CYS A 946 9.43 -4.43 47.61
CA CYS A 946 9.94 -5.31 48.66
C CYS A 946 11.29 -5.92 48.31
N VAL A 947 12.13 -6.14 49.33
CA VAL A 947 13.35 -6.95 49.25
C VAL A 947 13.11 -8.28 49.98
N TYR A 948 13.40 -9.38 49.30
CA TYR A 948 13.35 -10.74 49.86
C TYR A 948 14.69 -11.45 49.69
N LYS A 949 14.96 -12.42 50.58
CA LYS A 949 16.01 -13.43 50.37
C LYS A 949 15.57 -14.38 49.26
N GLY A 950 16.47 -14.74 48.34
CA GLY A 950 16.16 -15.59 47.20
C GLY A 950 16.84 -15.17 45.89
N THR A 951 16.69 -15.98 44.85
CA THR A 951 17.12 -15.65 43.48
C THR A 951 16.06 -14.90 42.65
N GLY A 952 14.80 -14.89 43.10
CA GLY A 952 13.67 -14.26 42.44
C GLY A 952 12.33 -14.74 43.03
N PRO A 953 11.18 -14.36 42.45
CA PRO A 953 9.85 -14.64 43.00
C PRO A 953 9.52 -16.13 43.19
N GLN A 954 10.11 -17.02 42.38
CA GLN A 954 9.92 -18.48 42.45
C GLN A 954 10.74 -19.15 43.58
N ASP A 955 11.71 -18.41 44.15
CA ASP A 955 12.63 -18.84 45.21
C ASP A 955 12.57 -17.81 46.35
N GLN A 956 11.36 -17.35 46.67
CA GLN A 956 11.16 -16.31 47.67
C GLN A 956 11.27 -16.87 49.09
N GLY A 957 12.32 -16.47 49.79
CA GLY A 957 12.56 -16.72 51.20
C GLY A 957 12.08 -15.58 52.11
N ALA A 958 12.83 -15.33 53.19
CA ALA A 958 12.45 -14.35 54.21
C ALA A 958 12.36 -12.91 53.68
N PHE A 959 11.36 -12.17 54.18
CA PHE A 959 11.21 -10.73 53.96
C PHE A 959 12.32 -9.94 54.65
N VAL A 960 12.86 -8.93 53.97
CA VAL A 960 13.93 -8.07 54.48
C VAL A 960 13.44 -6.63 54.68
N TRP A 961 12.78 -6.06 53.68
CA TRP A 961 12.32 -4.66 53.68
C TRP A 961 11.17 -4.45 52.70
N GLY A 962 10.31 -3.44 52.95
CA GLY A 962 9.22 -3.03 52.08
C GLY A 962 8.97 -1.52 52.13
N SER A 963 8.45 -0.94 51.06
CA SER A 963 8.14 0.50 50.95
C SER A 963 6.87 0.92 51.72
N LYS A 964 5.94 -0.02 51.92
CA LYS A 964 4.80 0.12 52.82
C LYS A 964 5.15 -0.61 54.12
N ASN A 965 5.22 0.14 55.22
CA ASN A 965 5.42 -0.44 56.56
C ASN A 965 4.30 -1.41 56.91
#